data_AF-A0A2A2Q7Y4-F1
#
_entry.id   AF-A0A2A2Q7Y4-F1
#
_cell.length_a   1.000
_cell.length_b   1.000
_cell.length_c   1.000
_cell.angle_alpha   90.00
_cell.angle_beta   90.00
_cell.angle_gamma   90.00
#
_symmetry.space_group_name_H-M   'P 1'
#
loop_
_entity.id
_entity.type
_entity.pdbx_description
1 polymer ?
#
loop_
_entity_poly.entity_id
_entity_poly.type
_entity_poly.pdbx_seq_one_letter_code
_entity_poly.pdbx_strand_id
1 'polypeptide(L)'
;MFDLTVDAQGVLADVAQGGLKRDLTAYLESGGTVPAWKGLSGLADADPMVGHLEGGAGAARHARASPRFGLLRDWAGIRAPLDGRGVAATRAETDSEARVVAGSRTLALSNEQPVKLNGNLRTALQPVLVEATLFNNYTTYEVAGSNPRSWQFRQHLYPRVVLWNPYNVELNFDQAVIMIQGNGRQDMKTTNEDGSQTSWRMFEGGRVTPPGLQGPTSEVYNDQYIGSYYFSIPPTTFAPGDCLVFSPERGAEYNSRTLYSGQSNEDYNLLENRLSCEVAPDVGRSYYITGIILPPSGTTRRPVQYWFDASGNSAAALQADDCRALLKHAGGFKRVTYDDNRADSIDRLPQLAVISASFQYGAGREPRTTWAGSERMSCQLLAGNQKPTSMPNVRMRESIRLRWFDEHRSNVINSGSLNGTPHFEDALMATWNPRASFVLRSPWENIAGQGGPWFFGAYTRDLYDENTVGWNAQTPLAARGRYRGNPFGMPQEGAERYVLFDVPRAGTGVVSMGQFQHARLSEFIWHPSYTIGNSLADPRLGTGGDRGINRSAALTGDGGSARVGGFHERQIGFPGDQGRGSTSLWATTARAMLSEIPGTDNVVHDLSFEANLALWDRYFLSTGDAAAKLAFADDPDGNPLPNGRMRPARGVSDATGAMVDFHRAASALMVDGAFNVNSTRVDAWKALLGSTRAGPGGNVVIPRVLDAPGKAWKSGDPTDYAEIWDVRRELTPEEIDRLARALVDEVRHRGPFLSQADFVNRRLAEDETGRMGAIEAAIRKAGINDSLTKAYPLSNQQSLPSYRHPDNIADGTRLEQTLKPDSKAWGAPAWLTQGDVLQIIGPALAARSDTFLIRAYGDAVDATGRVTAVAWCEAVVQRTPEPVMPDATGINPRNAGQPGDFGRRHVIRSFRWLSREEI
;
A
#
# COMPACT_ATOMS: atom_id res chain seq x y z
N MET A 1 28.79 -26.44 -16.72
CA MET A 1 27.68 -26.24 -15.77
C MET A 1 26.38 -26.56 -16.51
N PHE A 2 25.57 -27.47 -15.97
CA PHE A 2 24.34 -28.01 -16.57
C PHE A 2 23.18 -27.08 -16.20
N ASP A 3 23.23 -25.84 -16.69
CA ASP A 3 22.55 -24.69 -16.05
C ASP A 3 21.03 -24.65 -16.26
N LEU A 4 20.55 -25.24 -17.36
CA LEU A 4 19.14 -25.47 -17.60
C LEU A 4 19.01 -26.60 -18.63
N THR A 5 18.51 -27.76 -18.22
CA THR A 5 18.21 -28.89 -19.10
C THR A 5 16.92 -29.57 -18.67
N VAL A 6 16.29 -30.32 -19.58
CA VAL A 6 15.09 -31.12 -19.30
C VAL A 6 15.38 -32.38 -18.47
N ASP A 7 16.66 -32.69 -18.27
CA ASP A 7 17.11 -33.88 -17.53
C ASP A 7 17.62 -33.54 -16.12
N ALA A 8 17.71 -32.25 -15.77
CA ALA A 8 18.20 -31.77 -14.49
C ALA A 8 17.05 -31.57 -13.51
N GLN A 9 17.12 -32.26 -12.37
CA GLN A 9 16.18 -32.06 -11.27
C GLN A 9 16.89 -31.41 -10.08
N GLY A 10 16.22 -30.45 -9.45
CA GLY A 10 16.68 -29.74 -8.26
C GLY A 10 16.05 -30.26 -6.97
N VAL A 11 16.82 -30.26 -5.89
CA VAL A 11 16.33 -30.54 -4.54
C VAL A 11 15.78 -29.24 -3.96
N LEU A 12 14.64 -29.32 -3.28
CA LEU A 12 14.03 -28.22 -2.54
C LEU A 12 14.77 -28.00 -1.21
N ALA A 13 16.01 -27.52 -1.28
CA ALA A 13 16.90 -27.34 -0.13
C ALA A 13 16.73 -25.95 0.51
N ASP A 14 16.69 -25.91 1.85
CA ASP A 14 16.95 -24.69 2.61
C ASP A 14 18.47 -24.53 2.71
N VAL A 15 19.01 -23.61 1.92
CA VAL A 15 20.47 -23.45 1.78
C VAL A 15 21.05 -22.61 2.92
N ALA A 16 20.25 -21.72 3.51
CA ALA A 16 20.70 -20.79 4.55
C ALA A 16 20.84 -21.50 5.90
N GLN A 17 19.84 -22.28 6.30
CA GLN A 17 19.82 -22.99 7.58
C GLN A 17 20.21 -24.46 7.47
N GLY A 18 20.27 -24.99 6.25
CA GLY A 18 20.46 -26.41 5.98
C GLY A 18 19.17 -27.21 6.10
N GLY A 19 19.11 -28.33 5.38
CA GLY A 19 17.92 -29.19 5.34
C GLY A 19 17.07 -28.97 4.09
N LEU A 20 15.77 -29.24 4.20
CA LEU A 20 14.78 -29.13 3.13
C LEU A 20 13.80 -28.01 3.43
N LYS A 21 13.31 -27.35 2.38
CA LYS A 21 12.27 -26.33 2.48
C LYS A 21 10.95 -26.94 2.97
N ARG A 22 10.11 -26.11 3.59
CA ARG A 22 8.76 -26.47 4.03
C ARG A 22 7.75 -26.09 2.97
N ASP A 23 6.73 -26.93 2.76
CA ASP A 23 5.72 -26.67 1.75
C ASP A 23 4.66 -25.72 2.27
N LEU A 24 4.74 -24.45 1.86
CA LEU A 24 3.78 -23.44 2.26
C LEU A 24 2.37 -23.76 1.72
N THR A 25 2.23 -24.49 0.59
CA THR A 25 0.91 -24.90 0.09
C THR A 25 0.17 -25.74 1.13
N ALA A 26 0.83 -26.72 1.77
CA ALA A 26 0.21 -27.50 2.84
C ALA A 26 -0.31 -26.64 4.02
N TYR A 27 0.38 -25.55 4.34
CA TYR A 27 -0.10 -24.59 5.35
C TYR A 27 -1.28 -23.74 4.84
N LEU A 28 -1.22 -23.24 3.60
CA LEU A 28 -2.31 -22.43 3.03
C LEU A 28 -3.62 -23.23 2.95
N GLU A 29 -3.54 -24.53 2.67
CA GLU A 29 -4.67 -25.46 2.62
C GLU A 29 -5.09 -25.98 4.02
N SER A 30 -4.35 -25.65 5.07
CA SER A 30 -4.63 -26.08 6.44
C SER A 30 -5.72 -25.24 7.12
N GLY A 31 -6.13 -25.69 8.31
CA GLY A 31 -6.99 -24.91 9.22
C GLY A 31 -6.32 -23.67 9.85
N GLY A 32 -5.07 -23.33 9.49
CA GLY A 32 -4.30 -22.21 10.04
C GLY A 32 -3.32 -22.61 11.14
N THR A 33 -3.07 -23.90 11.29
CA THR A 33 -2.04 -24.42 12.19
C THR A 33 -1.50 -25.72 11.66
N VAL A 34 -0.17 -25.82 11.63
CA VAL A 34 0.60 -27.02 11.32
C VAL A 34 1.45 -27.36 12.54
N PRO A 35 1.36 -28.59 13.08
CA PRO A 35 2.11 -28.97 14.27
C PRO A 35 3.62 -29.02 14.02
N ALA A 36 4.40 -28.89 15.10
CA ALA A 36 5.84 -29.16 15.07
C ALA A 36 6.11 -30.64 14.75
N TRP A 37 7.25 -30.93 14.12
CA TRP A 37 7.63 -32.29 13.73
C TRP A 37 9.11 -32.54 13.94
N LYS A 38 9.46 -33.54 14.76
CA LYS A 38 10.85 -34.00 15.01
C LYS A 38 11.88 -32.87 15.22
N GLY A 39 11.54 -31.88 16.02
CA GLY A 39 12.40 -30.73 16.32
C GLY A 39 12.29 -29.56 15.33
N LEU A 40 11.56 -29.72 14.22
CA LEU A 40 11.17 -28.62 13.33
C LEU A 40 9.97 -27.89 13.92
N SER A 41 10.07 -26.56 13.99
CA SER A 41 8.96 -25.71 14.43
C SER A 41 7.78 -25.79 13.46
N GLY A 42 6.56 -25.86 13.99
CA GLY A 42 5.33 -25.77 13.21
C GLY A 42 5.13 -24.38 12.61
N LEU A 43 3.91 -24.12 12.12
CA LEU A 43 3.51 -22.81 11.60
C LEU A 43 2.03 -22.57 11.91
N ALA A 44 1.71 -21.43 12.49
CA ALA A 44 0.34 -21.02 12.80
C ALA A 44 0.03 -19.62 12.25
N ASP A 45 -1.27 -19.34 12.09
CA ASP A 45 -1.75 -18.04 11.61
C ASP A 45 -1.15 -16.87 12.39
N ALA A 46 -1.03 -17.00 13.72
CA ALA A 46 -0.54 -15.95 14.61
C ALA A 46 0.99 -15.75 14.57
N ASP A 47 1.73 -16.62 13.89
CA ASP A 47 3.18 -16.51 13.83
C ASP A 47 3.58 -15.26 13.03
N PRO A 48 4.51 -14.44 13.56
CA PRO A 48 5.02 -13.29 12.83
C PRO A 48 5.82 -13.75 11.61
N MET A 49 5.63 -13.07 10.48
CA MET A 49 6.41 -13.35 9.27
C MET A 49 7.82 -12.75 9.36
N VAL A 50 7.97 -11.59 10.00
CA VAL A 50 9.21 -10.80 10.01
C VAL A 50 9.76 -10.60 11.42
N GLY A 51 11.04 -10.21 11.53
CA GLY A 51 11.69 -9.96 12.82
C GLY A 51 12.20 -11.21 13.53
N HIS A 52 12.32 -12.34 12.83
CA HIS A 52 13.01 -13.54 13.30
C HIS A 52 14.44 -13.55 12.78
N LEU A 53 15.37 -12.96 13.53
CA LEU A 53 16.78 -13.30 13.43
C LEU A 53 17.08 -14.31 14.54
N GLU A 54 17.54 -15.49 14.13
CA GLU A 54 17.92 -16.58 15.03
C GLU A 54 19.02 -16.12 16.00
N GLY A 55 18.81 -16.37 17.30
CA GLY A 55 19.84 -16.15 18.32
C GLY A 55 19.43 -15.26 19.49
N GLY A 56 18.30 -15.57 20.14
CA GLY A 56 18.00 -15.08 21.48
C GLY A 56 16.58 -14.56 21.66
N ALA A 57 15.94 -14.97 22.75
CA ALA A 57 14.66 -14.43 23.23
C ALA A 57 14.82 -12.98 23.75
N GLY A 58 15.38 -12.10 22.93
CA GLY A 58 15.38 -10.65 23.12
C GLY A 58 14.32 -10.05 22.22
N ALA A 59 13.27 -9.46 22.82
CA ALA A 59 12.10 -8.87 22.18
C ALA A 59 12.41 -8.21 20.82
N ALA A 60 12.16 -8.92 19.72
CA ALA A 60 12.20 -8.33 18.39
C ALA A 60 11.18 -7.18 18.37
N ARG A 61 11.64 -5.98 17.99
CA ARG A 61 10.78 -4.79 17.84
C ARG A 61 9.85 -4.89 16.64
N HIS A 62 9.43 -6.08 16.25
CA HIS A 62 8.45 -6.32 15.20
C HIS A 62 7.37 -7.29 15.67
N ALA A 63 7.37 -7.68 16.95
CA ALA A 63 6.60 -8.83 17.43
C ALA A 63 5.07 -8.65 17.46
N ARG A 64 4.54 -7.42 17.52
CA ARG A 64 3.09 -7.15 17.61
C ARG A 64 2.50 -6.79 16.27
N ALA A 65 3.11 -5.85 15.56
CA ALA A 65 2.59 -5.30 14.31
C ALA A 65 3.24 -5.88 13.04
N SER A 66 4.12 -6.89 13.16
CA SER A 66 4.56 -7.67 12.00
C SER A 66 3.36 -8.29 11.26
N PRO A 67 3.39 -8.37 9.92
CA PRO A 67 2.49 -9.24 9.19
C PRO A 67 2.55 -10.66 9.72
N ARG A 68 1.39 -11.33 9.69
CA ARG A 68 1.20 -12.69 10.19
C ARG A 68 1.04 -13.66 9.04
N PHE A 69 1.45 -14.91 9.22
CA PHE A 69 1.22 -15.94 8.20
C PHE A 69 -0.27 -16.16 7.91
N GLY A 70 -1.14 -15.85 8.86
CA GLY A 70 -2.60 -15.83 8.65
C GLY A 70 -3.03 -14.87 7.53
N LEU A 71 -2.35 -13.73 7.34
CA LEU A 71 -2.65 -12.79 6.24
C LEU A 71 -2.43 -13.42 4.86
N LEU A 72 -1.33 -14.17 4.70
CA LEU A 72 -1.03 -14.86 3.44
C LEU A 72 -2.06 -15.97 3.18
N ARG A 73 -2.42 -16.73 4.21
CA ARG A 73 -3.44 -17.79 4.11
C ARG A 73 -4.80 -17.22 3.77
N ASP A 74 -5.22 -16.15 4.44
CA ASP A 74 -6.49 -15.46 4.20
C ASP A 74 -6.55 -14.91 2.77
N TRP A 75 -5.48 -14.27 2.29
CA TRP A 75 -5.39 -13.78 0.91
C TRP A 75 -5.44 -14.92 -0.12
N ALA A 76 -4.65 -15.99 0.07
CA ALA A 76 -4.70 -17.18 -0.79
C ALA A 76 -6.08 -17.86 -0.77
N GLY A 77 -6.79 -17.75 0.35
CA GLY A 77 -8.12 -18.30 0.57
C GLY A 77 -9.26 -17.54 -0.11
N ILE A 78 -9.03 -16.33 -0.66
CA ILE A 78 -10.08 -15.54 -1.34
C ILE A 78 -10.72 -16.34 -2.49
N ARG A 79 -9.90 -17.07 -3.27
CA ARG A 79 -10.33 -17.99 -4.35
C ARG A 79 -11.49 -17.44 -5.18
N ALA A 80 -11.30 -16.25 -5.74
CA ALA A 80 -12.31 -15.58 -6.55
C ALA A 80 -12.76 -16.48 -7.71
N PRO A 81 -14.02 -16.35 -8.17
CA PRO A 81 -14.49 -17.03 -9.38
C PRO A 81 -13.56 -16.76 -10.57
N LEU A 82 -13.48 -17.72 -11.49
CA LEU A 82 -12.62 -17.63 -12.68
C LEU A 82 -12.96 -16.42 -13.55
N ASP A 83 -14.25 -16.07 -13.68
CA ASP A 83 -14.70 -14.87 -14.40
C ASP A 83 -14.51 -13.56 -13.61
N GLY A 84 -14.09 -13.68 -12.35
CA GLY A 84 -13.85 -12.57 -11.44
C GLY A 84 -15.07 -11.77 -11.02
N ARG A 85 -16.29 -12.30 -11.21
CA ARG A 85 -17.53 -11.59 -10.87
C ARG A 85 -18.01 -11.91 -9.46
N GLY A 86 -18.78 -10.98 -8.88
CA GLY A 86 -19.47 -11.20 -7.63
C GLY A 86 -18.58 -11.32 -6.39
N VAL A 87 -17.32 -10.88 -6.43
CA VAL A 87 -16.41 -11.00 -5.28
C VAL A 87 -16.83 -10.03 -4.19
N ALA A 88 -17.14 -10.54 -3.00
CA ALA A 88 -17.50 -9.70 -1.85
C ALA A 88 -16.27 -8.96 -1.34
N ALA A 89 -16.43 -7.67 -1.01
CA ALA A 89 -15.40 -6.93 -0.31
C ALA A 89 -15.20 -7.51 1.10
N THR A 90 -13.95 -7.66 1.52
CA THR A 90 -13.58 -8.13 2.86
C THR A 90 -12.84 -7.04 3.61
N ARG A 91 -12.92 -7.10 4.94
CA ARG A 91 -12.30 -6.13 5.84
C ARG A 91 -11.25 -6.80 6.72
N ALA A 92 -10.28 -6.01 7.17
CA ALA A 92 -9.35 -6.42 8.20
C ALA A 92 -10.06 -6.63 9.56
N GLU A 93 -9.39 -7.29 10.50
CA GLU A 93 -9.87 -7.36 11.88
C GLU A 93 -9.92 -5.96 12.51
N THR A 94 -10.87 -5.73 13.42
CA THR A 94 -10.91 -4.52 14.24
C THR A 94 -10.32 -4.77 15.62
N ASP A 95 -9.76 -3.73 16.22
CA ASP A 95 -9.34 -3.70 17.62
C ASP A 95 -10.41 -3.00 18.45
N SER A 96 -10.85 -3.64 19.52
CA SER A 96 -11.89 -3.13 20.44
C SER A 96 -11.42 -3.14 21.88
N GLU A 97 -10.11 -3.28 22.11
CA GLU A 97 -9.54 -3.26 23.46
C GLU A 97 -9.88 -1.96 24.20
N ALA A 98 -10.19 -2.08 25.50
CA ALA A 98 -10.64 -0.95 26.31
C ALA A 98 -9.66 0.26 26.30
N ARG A 99 -8.34 0.00 26.23
CA ARG A 99 -7.32 1.07 26.13
C ARG A 99 -7.41 1.86 24.83
N VAL A 100 -7.71 1.18 23.71
CA VAL A 100 -7.85 1.79 22.39
C VAL A 100 -9.08 2.68 22.37
N VAL A 101 -10.20 2.15 22.88
CA VAL A 101 -11.45 2.89 23.06
C VAL A 101 -11.25 4.11 23.95
N ALA A 102 -10.59 3.94 25.10
CA ALA A 102 -10.32 5.04 26.03
C ALA A 102 -9.43 6.13 25.41
N GLY A 103 -8.36 5.76 24.70
CA GLY A 103 -7.50 6.70 23.98
C GLY A 103 -8.25 7.44 22.89
N SER A 104 -9.09 6.74 22.13
CA SER A 104 -9.94 7.30 21.09
C SER A 104 -10.91 8.36 21.63
N ARG A 105 -11.58 8.08 22.75
CA ARG A 105 -12.48 9.05 23.41
C ARG A 105 -11.72 10.23 23.99
N THR A 106 -10.60 9.98 24.67
CA THR A 106 -9.79 11.03 25.32
C THR A 106 -9.26 12.05 24.32
N LEU A 107 -8.95 11.61 23.10
CA LEU A 107 -8.36 12.42 22.04
C LEU A 107 -9.32 12.73 20.89
N ALA A 108 -10.61 12.40 21.02
CA ALA A 108 -11.64 12.56 19.99
C ALA A 108 -11.22 12.06 18.60
N LEU A 109 -10.71 10.83 18.53
CA LEU A 109 -10.26 10.20 17.28
C LEU A 109 -11.42 9.65 16.40
N SER A 110 -12.67 9.75 16.88
CA SER A 110 -13.88 9.23 16.21
C SER A 110 -13.84 7.72 15.90
N ASN A 111 -13.08 6.93 16.65
CA ASN A 111 -12.74 5.57 16.20
C ASN A 111 -12.51 4.60 17.35
N GLU A 112 -13.58 3.97 17.85
CA GLU A 112 -13.53 2.94 18.89
C GLU A 112 -13.33 1.52 18.32
N GLN A 113 -13.34 1.37 16.99
CA GLN A 113 -13.13 0.11 16.27
C GLN A 113 -12.08 0.30 15.16
N PRO A 114 -10.85 0.74 15.48
CA PRO A 114 -9.80 0.87 14.47
C PRO A 114 -9.41 -0.49 13.90
N VAL A 115 -8.74 -0.48 12.74
CA VAL A 115 -8.14 -1.72 12.21
C VAL A 115 -7.08 -2.23 13.18
N LYS A 116 -7.11 -3.53 13.46
CA LYS A 116 -6.21 -4.21 14.38
C LYS A 116 -4.79 -4.19 13.81
N LEU A 117 -3.85 -3.63 14.56
CA LEU A 117 -2.42 -3.67 14.22
C LEU A 117 -1.72 -4.86 14.88
N ASN A 118 -2.11 -5.19 16.11
CA ASN A 118 -1.50 -6.28 16.88
C ASN A 118 -2.05 -7.63 16.46
N GLY A 119 -1.30 -8.38 15.65
CA GLY A 119 -1.69 -9.74 15.27
C GLY A 119 -2.92 -9.81 14.38
N ASN A 120 -3.04 -8.92 13.39
CA ASN A 120 -4.07 -9.01 12.37
C ASN A 120 -3.87 -10.27 11.50
N LEU A 121 -4.93 -11.05 11.32
CA LEU A 121 -4.94 -12.29 10.54
C LEU A 121 -5.76 -12.18 9.25
N ARG A 122 -6.49 -11.08 9.02
CA ARG A 122 -7.39 -10.91 7.88
C ARG A 122 -6.91 -9.83 6.93
N THR A 123 -6.82 -10.19 5.65
CA THR A 123 -6.52 -9.24 4.57
C THR A 123 -7.81 -8.53 4.15
N ALA A 124 -7.72 -7.21 3.95
CA ALA A 124 -8.84 -6.45 3.43
C ALA A 124 -8.80 -6.43 1.90
N LEU A 125 -9.89 -6.88 1.27
CA LEU A 125 -10.17 -6.75 -0.16
C LEU A 125 -11.28 -5.72 -0.33
N GLN A 126 -10.93 -4.45 -0.49
CA GLN A 126 -11.90 -3.35 -0.56
C GLN A 126 -11.38 -2.19 -1.41
N PRO A 127 -12.27 -1.29 -1.90
CA PRO A 127 -11.86 -0.08 -2.59
C PRO A 127 -10.97 0.84 -1.74
N VAL A 128 -10.05 1.55 -2.40
CA VAL A 128 -9.16 2.57 -1.82
C VAL A 128 -9.90 3.91 -1.76
N LEU A 129 -9.84 4.60 -0.62
CA LEU A 129 -10.28 5.99 -0.50
C LEU A 129 -9.24 6.91 -1.16
N VAL A 130 -9.56 7.40 -2.36
CA VAL A 130 -8.67 8.24 -3.18
C VAL A 130 -8.82 9.71 -2.80
N GLU A 131 -10.05 10.17 -2.61
CA GLU A 131 -10.35 11.58 -2.36
C GLU A 131 -11.53 11.68 -1.39
N ALA A 132 -11.40 12.61 -0.44
CA ALA A 132 -12.46 13.09 0.43
C ALA A 132 -12.40 14.62 0.43
N THR A 133 -13.27 15.23 -0.37
CA THR A 133 -13.33 16.67 -0.57
C THR A 133 -14.71 17.20 -0.23
N LEU A 134 -14.76 18.39 0.34
CA LEU A 134 -15.99 19.15 0.56
C LEU A 134 -15.84 20.53 -0.08
N PHE A 135 -16.69 20.85 -1.04
CA PHE A 135 -16.91 22.24 -1.44
C PHE A 135 -18.10 22.80 -0.68
N ASN A 136 -18.00 24.07 -0.27
CA ASN A 136 -19.10 24.77 0.37
C ASN A 136 -19.50 26.05 -0.39
N ASN A 137 -20.74 26.48 -0.24
CA ASN A 137 -21.24 27.77 -0.72
C ASN A 137 -22.32 28.31 0.23
N TYR A 138 -22.49 29.63 0.32
CA TYR A 138 -23.50 30.25 1.18
C TYR A 138 -24.49 31.09 0.39
N THR A 139 -25.76 30.89 0.70
CA THR A 139 -26.88 31.65 0.17
C THR A 139 -27.63 32.33 1.31
N THR A 140 -28.48 33.29 0.99
CA THR A 140 -29.40 33.92 1.95
C THR A 140 -30.84 33.53 1.68
N TYR A 141 -31.66 33.50 2.72
CA TYR A 141 -33.11 33.37 2.59
C TYR A 141 -33.83 34.26 3.61
N GLU A 142 -35.07 34.62 3.34
CA GLU A 142 -35.91 35.40 4.26
C GLU A 142 -36.49 34.50 5.35
N VAL A 143 -36.38 34.93 6.62
CA VAL A 143 -36.98 34.23 7.77
C VAL A 143 -38.50 34.41 7.69
N ALA A 144 -39.21 33.30 7.51
CA ALA A 144 -40.66 33.31 7.36
C ALA A 144 -41.35 33.97 8.56
N GLY A 145 -42.24 34.93 8.30
CA GLY A 145 -43.02 35.62 9.34
C GLY A 145 -42.23 36.60 10.21
N SER A 146 -40.98 36.91 9.87
CA SER A 146 -40.18 37.89 10.60
C SER A 146 -40.70 39.33 10.43
N ASN A 147 -40.77 40.10 11.53
CA ASN A 147 -41.06 41.53 11.52
C ASN A 147 -40.17 42.26 12.56
N PRO A 148 -39.24 43.14 12.13
CA PRO A 148 -38.94 43.51 10.74
C PRO A 148 -38.42 42.33 9.91
N ARG A 149 -38.49 42.46 8.58
CA ARG A 149 -37.95 41.44 7.66
C ARG A 149 -36.51 41.11 8.05
N SER A 150 -36.26 39.83 8.20
CA SER A 150 -34.97 39.31 8.63
C SER A 150 -34.49 38.21 7.68
N TRP A 151 -33.18 38.09 7.56
CA TRP A 151 -32.51 37.16 6.66
C TRP A 151 -31.64 36.18 7.44
N GLN A 152 -31.44 35.01 6.85
CA GLN A 152 -30.63 33.93 7.38
C GLN A 152 -29.67 33.40 6.32
N PHE A 153 -28.59 32.76 6.76
CA PHE A 153 -27.70 32.03 5.88
C PHE A 153 -28.16 30.59 5.70
N ARG A 154 -27.91 30.06 4.51
CA ARG A 154 -27.97 28.65 4.21
C ARG A 154 -26.63 28.21 3.64
N GLN A 155 -25.99 27.25 4.30
CA GLN A 155 -24.78 26.62 3.81
C GLN A 155 -25.14 25.47 2.88
N HIS A 156 -24.44 25.34 1.77
CA HIS A 156 -24.59 24.27 0.80
C HIS A 156 -23.30 23.45 0.76
N LEU A 157 -23.43 22.16 1.02
CA LEU A 157 -22.37 21.16 1.08
C LEU A 157 -22.37 20.34 -0.22
N TYR A 158 -21.22 20.28 -0.88
CA TYR A 158 -20.98 19.49 -2.09
C TYR A 158 -19.82 18.52 -1.83
N PRO A 159 -20.07 17.44 -1.07
CA PRO A 159 -19.09 16.39 -0.88
C PRO A 159 -18.74 15.69 -2.19
N ARG A 160 -17.47 15.38 -2.33
CA ARG A 160 -16.92 14.53 -3.39
C ARG A 160 -16.05 13.46 -2.74
N VAL A 161 -16.46 12.22 -2.91
CA VAL A 161 -15.74 11.06 -2.37
C VAL A 161 -15.38 10.15 -3.52
N VAL A 162 -14.10 9.77 -3.64
CA VAL A 162 -13.64 8.92 -4.74
C VAL A 162 -13.14 7.60 -4.17
N LEU A 163 -13.72 6.50 -4.66
CA LEU A 163 -13.31 5.14 -4.31
C LEU A 163 -12.79 4.42 -5.55
N TRP A 164 -11.68 3.71 -5.39
CA TRP A 164 -11.03 3.00 -6.49
C TRP A 164 -10.89 1.50 -6.17
N ASN A 165 -11.33 0.64 -7.09
CA ASN A 165 -11.06 -0.78 -7.07
C ASN A 165 -9.74 -1.07 -7.82
N PRO A 166 -8.61 -1.33 -7.13
CA PRO A 166 -7.32 -1.56 -7.78
C PRO A 166 -7.12 -3.01 -8.24
N TYR A 167 -8.14 -3.88 -8.10
CA TYR A 167 -8.02 -5.32 -8.32
C TYR A 167 -8.55 -5.73 -9.70
N ASN A 168 -8.11 -6.89 -10.20
CA ASN A 168 -8.57 -7.49 -11.44
C ASN A 168 -9.91 -8.25 -11.33
N VAL A 169 -10.72 -7.92 -10.32
CA VAL A 169 -12.01 -8.57 -10.04
C VAL A 169 -13.10 -7.53 -9.81
N GLU A 170 -14.34 -7.92 -10.05
CA GLU A 170 -15.51 -7.15 -9.62
C GLU A 170 -15.62 -7.22 -8.10
N LEU A 171 -15.77 -6.06 -7.44
CA LEU A 171 -15.94 -5.97 -5.99
C LEU A 171 -17.33 -5.47 -5.60
N ASN A 172 -18.04 -6.27 -4.79
CA ASN A 172 -19.27 -5.89 -4.12
C ASN A 172 -18.94 -5.24 -2.77
N PHE A 173 -19.01 -3.90 -2.73
CA PHE A 173 -18.74 -3.12 -1.54
C PHE A 173 -20.04 -2.80 -0.79
N ASP A 174 -20.03 -3.03 0.52
CA ASP A 174 -21.17 -2.77 1.41
C ASP A 174 -21.40 -1.27 1.67
N GLN A 175 -22.53 -0.95 2.33
CA GLN A 175 -22.82 0.41 2.78
C GLN A 175 -21.71 0.92 3.73
N ALA A 176 -21.29 2.16 3.50
CA ALA A 176 -20.29 2.83 4.30
C ALA A 176 -20.75 4.25 4.70
N VAL A 177 -20.13 4.79 5.74
CA VAL A 177 -20.23 6.20 6.11
C VAL A 177 -18.84 6.80 6.14
N ILE A 178 -18.69 7.99 5.57
CA ILE A 178 -17.44 8.75 5.62
C ILE A 178 -17.66 10.03 6.42
N MET A 179 -16.77 10.26 7.37
CA MET A 179 -16.57 11.57 7.99
C MET A 179 -15.52 12.33 7.19
N ILE A 180 -15.81 13.56 6.80
CA ILE A 180 -14.87 14.52 6.24
C ILE A 180 -14.79 15.68 7.24
N GLN A 181 -13.61 15.92 7.79
CA GLN A 181 -13.36 17.03 8.71
C GLN A 181 -12.37 18.00 8.07
N GLY A 182 -12.78 19.25 7.98
CA GLY A 182 -11.95 20.38 7.59
C GLY A 182 -11.99 21.48 8.63
N ASN A 183 -11.81 22.73 8.19
CA ASN A 183 -11.80 23.88 9.08
C ASN A 183 -13.24 24.32 9.40
N GLY A 184 -13.77 23.87 10.53
CA GLY A 184 -15.11 24.25 10.98
C GLY A 184 -15.18 25.58 11.73
N ARG A 185 -14.05 26.24 12.05
CA ARG A 185 -14.05 27.52 12.76
C ARG A 185 -13.49 28.62 11.86
N GLN A 186 -14.38 29.49 11.41
CA GLN A 186 -14.04 30.47 10.39
C GLN A 186 -14.59 31.86 10.76
N ASP A 187 -13.83 32.91 10.43
CA ASP A 187 -14.29 34.29 10.60
C ASP A 187 -14.78 34.81 9.24
N MET A 188 -16.10 34.86 9.05
CA MET A 188 -16.73 35.31 7.80
C MET A 188 -17.07 36.80 7.88
N LYS A 189 -16.78 37.55 6.83
CA LYS A 189 -17.28 38.91 6.65
C LYS A 189 -18.28 38.96 5.50
N THR A 190 -19.29 39.81 5.63
CA THR A 190 -20.24 40.07 4.55
C THR A 190 -20.34 41.55 4.20
N THR A 191 -20.65 41.81 2.94
CA THR A 191 -21.23 43.09 2.51
C THR A 191 -22.73 42.92 2.46
N ASN A 192 -23.45 43.82 3.11
CA ASN A 192 -24.91 43.84 3.14
C ASN A 192 -25.46 44.69 2.01
N GLU A 193 -26.75 44.57 1.73
CA GLU A 193 -27.42 45.31 0.64
C GLU A 193 -27.36 46.84 0.80
N ASP A 194 -27.21 47.34 2.03
CA ASP A 194 -27.03 48.76 2.35
C ASP A 194 -25.56 49.23 2.22
N GLY A 195 -24.67 48.35 1.77
CA GLY A 195 -23.23 48.59 1.65
C GLY A 195 -22.44 48.45 2.96
N SER A 196 -23.12 48.25 4.10
CA SER A 196 -22.45 48.02 5.38
C SER A 196 -21.76 46.66 5.41
N GLN A 197 -20.72 46.54 6.24
CA GLN A 197 -20.04 45.27 6.48
C GLN A 197 -20.39 44.69 7.84
N THR A 198 -20.45 43.37 7.93
CA THR A 198 -20.69 42.65 9.18
C THR A 198 -19.71 41.48 9.30
N SER A 199 -19.25 41.20 10.52
CA SER A 199 -18.34 40.10 10.83
C SER A 199 -19.09 39.03 11.62
N TRP A 200 -18.85 37.77 11.28
CA TRP A 200 -19.54 36.61 11.80
C TRP A 200 -18.52 35.57 12.23
N ARG A 201 -18.76 34.91 13.37
CA ARG A 201 -17.97 33.75 13.78
C ARG A 201 -18.72 32.48 13.39
N MET A 202 -18.16 31.71 12.47
CA MET A 202 -18.69 30.42 12.03
C MET A 202 -18.20 29.31 12.95
N PHE A 203 -19.14 28.46 13.37
CA PHE A 203 -18.85 27.12 13.89
C PHE A 203 -19.68 26.15 13.07
N GLU A 204 -19.02 25.35 12.25
CA GLU A 204 -19.64 24.52 11.24
C GLU A 204 -19.30 23.06 11.43
N GLY A 205 -20.20 22.16 11.03
CA GLY A 205 -20.11 20.74 11.38
C GLY A 205 -20.09 20.51 12.90
N GLY A 206 -19.65 19.32 13.32
CA GLY A 206 -19.54 18.96 14.74
C GLY A 206 -20.60 18.00 15.24
N ARG A 207 -20.61 17.77 16.56
CA ARG A 207 -21.52 16.81 17.22
C ARG A 207 -22.31 17.42 18.38
N VAL A 208 -21.90 18.60 18.87
CA VAL A 208 -22.51 19.24 20.04
C VAL A 208 -23.61 20.23 19.63
N THR A 209 -24.69 20.24 20.41
CA THR A 209 -25.84 21.14 20.25
C THR A 209 -26.04 21.98 21.52
N PRO A 210 -25.34 23.10 21.74
CA PRO A 210 -25.52 23.89 22.96
C PRO A 210 -26.55 25.02 22.83
N PRO A 211 -27.45 25.20 23.81
CA PRO A 211 -28.24 26.42 23.94
C PRO A 211 -27.35 27.63 24.20
N GLY A 212 -27.46 28.68 23.37
CA GLY A 212 -26.82 29.99 23.60
C GLY A 212 -25.34 30.05 23.19
N LEU A 213 -25.04 30.72 22.07
CA LEU A 213 -23.67 30.95 21.61
C LEU A 213 -23.17 32.34 22.03
N GLN A 214 -21.93 32.42 22.52
CA GLN A 214 -20.78 33.10 21.87
C GLN A 214 -19.71 33.51 22.89
N GLY A 215 -18.66 32.70 23.04
CA GLY A 215 -17.45 33.04 23.78
C GLY A 215 -16.36 31.97 23.60
N PRO A 216 -15.07 32.30 23.78
CA PRO A 216 -13.95 31.35 23.68
C PRO A 216 -13.97 30.22 24.73
N THR A 217 -14.98 30.19 25.60
CA THR A 217 -15.19 29.17 26.64
C THR A 217 -16.45 28.31 26.39
N SER A 218 -17.18 28.51 25.29
CA SER A 218 -18.41 27.73 25.03
C SER A 218 -18.11 26.28 24.64
N GLU A 219 -19.07 25.38 24.88
CA GLU A 219 -18.93 23.95 24.53
C GLU A 219 -18.71 23.74 23.02
N VAL A 220 -19.45 24.47 22.16
CA VAL A 220 -19.22 24.45 20.70
C VAL A 220 -17.85 24.99 20.31
N TYR A 221 -17.32 26.00 21.02
CA TYR A 221 -15.98 26.49 20.74
C TYR A 221 -14.93 25.40 21.00
N ASN A 222 -15.15 24.57 22.02
CA ASN A 222 -14.24 23.50 22.43
C ASN A 222 -14.58 22.12 21.83
N ASP A 223 -15.62 21.98 21.01
CA ASP A 223 -15.99 20.71 20.38
C ASP A 223 -14.89 20.26 19.40
N GLN A 224 -14.26 19.12 19.69
CA GLN A 224 -13.15 18.55 18.92
C GLN A 224 -13.59 18.01 17.55
N TYR A 225 -14.89 17.85 17.33
CA TYR A 225 -15.46 17.37 16.07
C TYR A 225 -15.93 18.50 15.15
N ILE A 226 -15.78 19.77 15.53
CA ILE A 226 -16.09 20.91 14.66
C ILE A 226 -15.36 20.76 13.32
N GLY A 227 -16.07 21.07 12.24
CA GLY A 227 -15.66 20.85 10.85
C GLY A 227 -16.03 19.47 10.31
N SER A 228 -16.53 18.55 11.14
CA SER A 228 -16.89 17.20 10.70
C SER A 228 -18.27 17.15 10.05
N TYR A 229 -18.30 16.66 8.81
CA TYR A 229 -19.50 16.30 8.07
C TYR A 229 -19.48 14.83 7.69
N TYR A 230 -20.65 14.24 7.60
CA TYR A 230 -20.87 12.80 7.46
C TYR A 230 -21.77 12.51 6.27
N PHE A 231 -21.33 11.60 5.41
CA PHE A 231 -22.03 11.21 4.19
C PHE A 231 -22.04 9.70 4.05
N SER A 232 -23.07 9.14 3.41
CA SER A 232 -23.19 7.70 3.22
C SER A 232 -22.90 7.29 1.77
N ILE A 233 -22.23 6.16 1.63
CA ILE A 233 -21.95 5.51 0.36
C ILE A 233 -22.84 4.26 0.32
N PRO A 234 -23.76 4.13 -0.64
CA PRO A 234 -24.59 2.96 -0.77
C PRO A 234 -23.78 1.72 -1.15
N PRO A 235 -24.33 0.50 -0.95
CA PRO A 235 -23.77 -0.70 -1.53
C PRO A 235 -23.50 -0.50 -3.02
N THR A 236 -22.28 -0.79 -3.46
CA THR A 236 -21.81 -0.48 -4.81
C THR A 236 -20.96 -1.62 -5.35
N THR A 237 -21.27 -2.07 -6.57
CA THR A 237 -20.44 -3.01 -7.32
C THR A 237 -19.44 -2.25 -8.19
N PHE A 238 -18.15 -2.46 -7.99
CA PHE A 238 -17.06 -1.88 -8.77
C PHE A 238 -16.55 -2.90 -9.78
N ALA A 239 -16.46 -2.55 -11.07
CA ALA A 239 -15.76 -3.39 -12.04
C ALA A 239 -14.24 -3.37 -11.78
N PRO A 240 -13.45 -4.30 -12.36
CA PRO A 240 -12.00 -4.27 -12.27
C PRO A 240 -11.41 -2.91 -12.68
N GLY A 241 -10.63 -2.29 -11.79
CA GLY A 241 -9.99 -1.00 -12.06
C GLY A 241 -10.88 0.24 -11.99
N ASP A 242 -12.18 0.10 -11.67
CA ASP A 242 -13.11 1.24 -11.61
C ASP A 242 -12.68 2.24 -10.52
N CYS A 243 -12.56 3.52 -10.90
CA CYS A 243 -12.39 4.66 -9.99
C CYS A 243 -13.65 5.52 -10.07
N LEU A 244 -14.53 5.45 -9.06
CA LEU A 244 -15.86 6.06 -9.08
C LEU A 244 -15.93 7.29 -8.18
N VAL A 245 -16.61 8.32 -8.67
CA VAL A 245 -16.83 9.59 -7.96
C VAL A 245 -18.25 9.62 -7.40
N PHE A 246 -18.36 9.73 -6.09
CA PHE A 246 -19.62 9.86 -5.36
C PHE A 246 -19.87 11.34 -5.03
N SER A 247 -21.00 11.84 -5.50
CA SER A 247 -21.51 13.21 -5.23
C SER A 247 -22.91 13.14 -4.61
N PRO A 248 -23.51 14.24 -4.12
CA PRO A 248 -24.85 14.18 -3.53
C PRO A 248 -25.88 13.53 -4.45
N GLU A 249 -26.63 12.54 -3.96
CA GLU A 249 -27.67 11.89 -4.75
C GLU A 249 -28.81 12.88 -5.08
N ARG A 250 -29.11 13.78 -4.15
CA ARG A 250 -30.21 14.75 -4.20
C ARG A 250 -29.84 16.06 -3.52
N GLY A 251 -30.63 17.10 -3.77
CA GLY A 251 -30.60 18.32 -2.98
C GLY A 251 -31.58 18.20 -1.81
N ALA A 252 -31.10 18.31 -0.56
CA ALA A 252 -31.93 18.14 0.63
C ALA A 252 -31.31 18.85 1.85
N GLU A 253 -32.13 19.10 2.88
CA GLU A 253 -31.61 19.54 4.18
C GLU A 253 -30.68 18.46 4.74
N TYR A 254 -29.53 18.87 5.27
CA TYR A 254 -28.50 17.99 5.81
C TYR A 254 -28.99 17.32 7.08
N ASN A 255 -29.02 15.98 7.07
CA ASN A 255 -29.57 15.21 8.17
C ASN A 255 -28.52 14.99 9.26
N SER A 256 -28.58 15.83 10.31
CA SER A 256 -27.67 15.78 11.45
C SER A 256 -28.27 16.46 12.68
N ARG A 257 -27.59 16.31 13.81
CA ARG A 257 -27.93 16.94 15.09
C ARG A 257 -27.52 18.42 15.11
N THR A 258 -28.22 19.29 14.35
CA THR A 258 -27.90 20.74 14.36
C THR A 258 -28.77 21.52 15.34
N LEU A 259 -28.19 22.56 15.94
CA LEU A 259 -28.91 23.56 16.74
C LEU A 259 -30.04 24.25 16.00
N TYR A 260 -29.91 24.34 14.69
CA TYR A 260 -30.70 25.21 13.83
C TYR A 260 -31.88 24.48 13.17
N SER A 261 -31.83 23.14 13.10
CA SER A 261 -32.96 22.33 12.62
C SER A 261 -33.99 22.02 13.71
N GLY A 262 -33.66 22.23 14.99
CA GLY A 262 -34.53 21.89 16.12
C GLY A 262 -34.85 20.40 16.26
N GLN A 263 -34.12 19.53 15.55
CA GLN A 263 -34.34 18.09 15.49
C GLN A 263 -33.85 17.41 16.78
N SER A 264 -34.65 16.47 17.30
CA SER A 264 -34.27 15.67 18.47
C SER A 264 -33.28 14.57 18.07
N ASN A 265 -32.68 13.91 19.07
CA ASN A 265 -31.79 12.78 18.84
C ASN A 265 -32.44 11.60 18.10
N GLU A 266 -33.77 11.50 18.13
CA GLU A 266 -34.50 10.40 17.48
C GLU A 266 -34.70 10.64 15.99
N ASP A 267 -34.64 11.90 15.55
CA ASP A 267 -35.07 12.34 14.22
C ASP A 267 -33.97 12.29 13.16
N TYR A 268 -32.69 12.25 13.56
CA TYR A 268 -31.57 12.33 12.62
C TYR A 268 -30.92 10.97 12.29
N ASN A 269 -30.40 10.86 11.07
CA ASN A 269 -29.74 9.67 10.52
C ASN A 269 -28.68 10.07 9.50
N LEU A 270 -27.41 9.78 9.80
CA LEU A 270 -26.28 10.12 8.91
C LEU A 270 -26.33 9.35 7.58
N LEU A 271 -27.07 8.23 7.53
CA LEU A 271 -27.27 7.47 6.28
C LEU A 271 -28.12 8.22 5.24
N GLU A 272 -28.90 9.22 5.66
CA GLU A 272 -29.73 10.02 4.76
C GLU A 272 -28.93 11.03 3.92
N ASN A 273 -27.70 11.34 4.34
CA ASN A 273 -26.76 12.17 3.59
C ASN A 273 -26.08 11.37 2.47
N ARG A 274 -26.91 10.75 1.62
CA ARG A 274 -26.51 9.72 0.64
C ARG A 274 -25.81 10.30 -0.57
N LEU A 275 -24.66 9.73 -0.91
CA LEU A 275 -23.94 10.01 -2.14
C LEU A 275 -24.27 8.97 -3.22
N SER A 276 -24.00 9.32 -4.47
CA SER A 276 -24.18 8.43 -5.61
C SER A 276 -23.09 8.66 -6.65
N CYS A 277 -22.60 7.56 -7.22
CA CYS A 277 -21.75 7.58 -8.41
C CYS A 277 -22.53 7.55 -9.72
N GLU A 278 -23.85 7.50 -9.68
CA GLU A 278 -24.75 7.47 -10.84
C GLU A 278 -25.26 8.87 -11.22
N VAL A 279 -24.77 9.89 -10.50
CA VAL A 279 -25.21 11.27 -10.65
C VAL A 279 -24.02 12.21 -10.82
N ALA A 280 -24.09 13.10 -11.81
CA ALA A 280 -23.13 14.19 -11.98
C ALA A 280 -23.18 15.15 -10.79
N PRO A 281 -22.02 15.68 -10.35
CA PRO A 281 -22.00 16.89 -9.53
C PRO A 281 -22.80 18.01 -10.20
N ASP A 282 -23.71 18.65 -9.45
CA ASP A 282 -24.59 19.71 -9.95
C ASP A 282 -24.74 20.78 -8.87
N VAL A 283 -24.62 22.06 -9.25
CA VAL A 283 -24.69 23.19 -8.31
C VAL A 283 -26.04 23.29 -7.60
N GLY A 284 -27.12 22.80 -8.23
CA GLY A 284 -28.45 22.73 -7.66
C GLY A 284 -28.70 21.49 -6.79
N ARG A 285 -27.68 20.65 -6.58
CA ARG A 285 -27.75 19.39 -5.84
C ARG A 285 -26.69 19.34 -4.74
N SER A 286 -27.03 19.95 -3.60
CA SER A 286 -26.24 19.94 -2.37
C SER A 286 -27.05 19.46 -1.19
N TYR A 287 -26.36 18.93 -0.18
CA TYR A 287 -26.93 18.91 1.16
C TYR A 287 -26.81 20.30 1.76
N TYR A 288 -27.88 20.86 2.32
CA TYR A 288 -27.85 22.23 2.84
C TYR A 288 -28.27 22.33 4.29
N ILE A 289 -27.70 23.28 5.01
CA ILE A 289 -28.00 23.57 6.41
C ILE A 289 -28.64 24.95 6.47
N THR A 290 -29.89 24.98 6.92
CA THR A 290 -30.71 26.19 7.03
C THR A 290 -30.55 26.83 8.41
N GLY A 291 -30.46 28.16 8.45
CA GLY A 291 -30.43 28.90 9.72
C GLY A 291 -29.07 28.84 10.42
N ILE A 292 -28.02 28.58 9.65
CA ILE A 292 -26.65 28.55 10.17
C ILE A 292 -26.24 29.97 10.61
N ILE A 293 -25.37 30.07 11.62
CA ILE A 293 -24.67 31.29 12.06
C ILE A 293 -25.50 32.23 12.96
N LEU A 294 -26.72 32.59 12.54
CA LEU A 294 -27.48 33.63 13.21
C LEU A 294 -28.46 33.05 14.24
N PRO A 295 -28.85 33.82 15.27
CA PRO A 295 -29.98 33.45 16.13
C PRO A 295 -31.22 33.14 15.27
N PRO A 296 -32.18 32.34 15.75
CA PRO A 296 -33.39 32.01 14.98
C PRO A 296 -34.13 33.23 14.39
N SER A 297 -33.99 34.41 15.01
CA SER A 297 -34.52 35.69 14.52
C SER A 297 -33.87 36.24 13.24
N GLY A 298 -32.70 35.75 12.83
CA GLY A 298 -31.94 36.24 11.68
C GLY A 298 -31.29 37.63 11.90
N THR A 299 -30.87 38.26 10.80
CA THR A 299 -30.35 39.63 10.75
C THR A 299 -31.29 40.53 9.97
N THR A 300 -31.39 41.82 10.32
CA THR A 300 -32.21 42.81 9.58
C THR A 300 -31.45 43.52 8.46
N ARG A 301 -30.27 43.02 8.07
CA ARG A 301 -29.51 43.52 6.92
C ARG A 301 -29.14 42.34 6.04
N ARG A 302 -29.67 42.28 4.82
CA ARG A 302 -29.43 41.15 3.92
C ARG A 302 -27.97 41.09 3.47
N PRO A 303 -27.24 40.01 3.74
CA PRO A 303 -25.93 39.75 3.13
C PRO A 303 -26.05 39.53 1.61
N VAL A 304 -25.20 40.19 0.81
CA VAL A 304 -25.16 40.02 -0.66
C VAL A 304 -23.82 39.51 -1.16
N GLN A 305 -22.76 39.66 -0.37
CA GLN A 305 -21.44 39.10 -0.64
C GLN A 305 -20.77 38.60 0.64
N TYR A 306 -19.89 37.61 0.54
CA TYR A 306 -19.14 37.08 1.69
C TYR A 306 -17.68 36.71 1.34
N TRP A 307 -16.81 36.71 2.34
CA TRP A 307 -15.41 36.24 2.28
C TRP A 307 -14.90 35.92 3.69
N PHE A 308 -13.72 35.30 3.81
CA PHE A 308 -13.12 34.93 5.10
C PHE A 308 -11.93 35.81 5.45
N ASP A 309 -11.93 36.35 6.67
CA ASP A 309 -10.97 37.36 7.11
C ASP A 309 -10.69 37.28 8.63
N ALA A 310 -9.44 36.96 8.97
CA ALA A 310 -8.95 36.84 10.35
C ALA A 310 -8.60 38.16 11.06
N SER A 311 -8.72 39.34 10.42
CA SER A 311 -8.24 40.62 10.94
C SER A 311 -8.99 41.17 12.17
N GLY A 312 -10.17 40.64 12.50
CA GLY A 312 -11.12 41.30 13.41
C GLY A 312 -11.05 40.95 14.91
N ASN A 313 -10.28 39.94 15.34
CA ASN A 313 -10.31 39.52 16.75
C ASN A 313 -9.01 38.81 17.21
N SER A 314 -8.43 39.27 18.33
CA SER A 314 -7.16 38.79 18.92
C SER A 314 -7.32 37.69 19.99
N ALA A 315 -8.54 37.40 20.45
CA ALA A 315 -8.77 36.50 21.59
C ALA A 315 -8.47 35.01 21.31
N ALA A 316 -8.27 34.62 20.05
CA ALA A 316 -7.73 33.32 19.68
C ALA A 316 -7.14 33.37 18.26
N ALA A 317 -5.84 33.68 18.16
CA ALA A 317 -5.10 33.70 16.88
C ALA A 317 -5.05 32.32 16.18
N LEU A 318 -5.45 31.26 16.88
CA LEU A 318 -5.34 29.85 16.52
C LEU A 318 -6.66 29.14 16.85
N GLN A 319 -7.15 28.30 15.94
CA GLN A 319 -8.43 27.61 16.09
C GLN A 319 -8.27 26.10 15.89
N ALA A 320 -9.06 25.31 16.61
CA ALA A 320 -8.83 23.89 16.84
C ALA A 320 -9.35 23.01 15.71
N ASP A 321 -8.74 23.06 14.53
CA ASP A 321 -9.27 22.32 13.38
C ASP A 321 -8.33 21.22 12.88
N ASP A 322 -8.95 20.13 12.45
CA ASP A 322 -8.34 18.90 11.96
C ASP A 322 -8.70 18.74 10.48
N CYS A 323 -7.78 18.23 9.69
CA CYS A 323 -8.04 17.83 8.31
C CYS A 323 -7.93 16.31 8.25
N ARG A 324 -9.06 15.63 8.39
CA ARG A 324 -9.12 14.16 8.37
C ARG A 324 -10.32 13.61 7.62
N ALA A 325 -10.16 12.40 7.11
CA ALA A 325 -11.25 11.61 6.58
C ALA A 325 -11.27 10.24 7.27
N LEU A 326 -12.46 9.76 7.62
CA LEU A 326 -12.63 8.46 8.27
C LEU A 326 -13.76 7.69 7.59
N LEU A 327 -13.40 6.66 6.85
CA LEU A 327 -14.34 5.76 6.17
C LEU A 327 -14.64 4.56 7.07
N LYS A 328 -15.92 4.30 7.31
CA LYS A 328 -16.44 3.29 8.23
C LYS A 328 -17.41 2.36 7.52
N HIS A 329 -17.38 1.07 7.88
CA HIS A 329 -18.36 0.09 7.42
C HIS A 329 -19.66 0.30 8.21
N ALA A 330 -20.75 0.62 7.52
CA ALA A 330 -22.07 0.75 8.13
C ALA A 330 -22.83 -0.59 8.14
N GLY A 331 -22.39 -1.57 7.35
CA GLY A 331 -23.00 -2.90 7.30
C GLY A 331 -24.50 -2.84 7.00
N GLY A 332 -25.29 -3.64 7.73
CA GLY A 332 -26.74 -3.70 7.58
C GLY A 332 -27.52 -2.70 8.45
N PHE A 333 -26.86 -1.72 9.07
CA PHE A 333 -27.55 -0.73 9.89
C PHE A 333 -28.49 0.13 9.03
N LYS A 334 -29.71 0.36 9.52
CA LYS A 334 -30.69 1.26 8.86
C LYS A 334 -30.56 2.71 9.29
N ARG A 335 -29.80 2.96 10.35
CA ARG A 335 -29.51 4.28 10.89
C ARG A 335 -28.08 4.32 11.41
N VAL A 336 -27.42 5.48 11.28
CA VAL A 336 -26.16 5.79 11.96
C VAL A 336 -26.29 7.14 12.66
N THR A 337 -25.75 7.25 13.89
CA THR A 337 -25.89 8.44 14.76
C THR A 337 -24.55 8.87 15.37
N TYR A 338 -24.56 9.94 16.18
CA TYR A 338 -23.42 10.38 17.00
C TYR A 338 -23.49 9.90 18.46
N ASP A 339 -24.57 9.22 18.85
CA ASP A 339 -24.78 8.87 20.25
C ASP A 339 -23.88 7.70 20.63
N ASP A 340 -22.77 8.03 21.29
CA ASP A 340 -21.74 7.10 21.75
C ASP A 340 -22.26 5.99 22.66
N ASN A 341 -23.50 6.06 23.14
CA ASN A 341 -24.12 4.97 23.91
C ASN A 341 -24.71 3.88 23.00
N ARG A 342 -24.98 4.17 21.72
CA ARG A 342 -25.66 3.25 20.81
C ARG A 342 -24.68 2.40 20.00
N ALA A 343 -25.14 1.22 19.55
CA ALA A 343 -24.35 0.35 18.69
C ALA A 343 -24.19 0.90 17.27
N ASP A 344 -25.15 1.71 16.81
CA ASP A 344 -25.16 2.41 15.52
C ASP A 344 -24.49 3.80 15.60
N SER A 345 -23.66 4.06 16.62
CA SER A 345 -22.78 5.24 16.65
C SER A 345 -21.69 5.11 15.60
N ILE A 346 -21.40 6.21 14.88
CA ILE A 346 -20.29 6.30 13.93
C ILE A 346 -18.94 5.89 14.54
N ASP A 347 -18.72 6.16 15.83
CA ASP A 347 -17.45 5.86 16.51
C ASP A 347 -17.26 4.36 16.72
N ARG A 348 -18.37 3.62 16.89
CA ARG A 348 -18.39 2.17 17.07
C ARG A 348 -18.52 1.39 15.76
N LEU A 349 -18.60 2.08 14.63
CA LEU A 349 -18.52 1.41 13.33
C LEU A 349 -17.08 0.99 13.02
N PRO A 350 -16.87 -0.21 12.42
CA PRO A 350 -15.56 -0.69 11.99
C PRO A 350 -14.85 0.27 11.02
N GLN A 351 -13.58 0.58 11.28
CA GLN A 351 -12.73 1.35 10.36
C GLN A 351 -12.47 0.59 9.07
N LEU A 352 -12.62 1.29 7.94
CA LEU A 352 -12.12 0.85 6.64
C LEU A 352 -10.82 1.59 6.30
N ALA A 353 -10.82 2.91 6.45
CA ALA A 353 -9.64 3.76 6.27
C ALA A 353 -9.71 5.01 7.17
N VAL A 354 -8.56 5.43 7.71
CA VAL A 354 -8.38 6.75 8.34
C VAL A 354 -7.28 7.50 7.61
N ILE A 355 -7.58 8.74 7.23
CA ILE A 355 -6.62 9.67 6.62
C ILE A 355 -6.52 10.90 7.51
N SER A 356 -5.34 11.17 8.03
CA SER A 356 -5.01 12.43 8.69
C SER A 356 -4.06 13.23 7.80
N ALA A 357 -4.59 14.29 7.22
CA ALA A 357 -3.84 15.32 6.51
C ALA A 357 -3.55 16.54 7.42
N SER A 358 -3.81 16.40 8.71
CA SER A 358 -3.40 17.35 9.74
C SER A 358 -1.96 17.08 10.13
N PHE A 359 -1.12 18.11 10.02
CA PHE A 359 0.29 18.05 10.42
C PHE A 359 0.46 17.63 11.89
N GLN A 360 -0.50 17.99 12.72
CA GLN A 360 -0.56 17.68 14.14
C GLN A 360 -1.41 16.45 14.49
N TYR A 361 -1.79 15.61 13.52
CA TYR A 361 -2.60 14.39 13.74
C TYR A 361 -3.97 14.65 14.38
N GLY A 362 -4.52 15.85 14.16
CA GLY A 362 -5.73 16.33 14.84
C GLY A 362 -5.50 16.92 16.23
N ALA A 363 -4.26 16.96 16.70
CA ALA A 363 -3.92 17.42 18.04
C ALA A 363 -3.34 18.84 18.02
N GLY A 364 -4.16 19.87 18.16
CA GLY A 364 -3.66 21.25 18.19
C GLY A 364 -4.56 22.18 17.41
N ARG A 365 -4.00 23.30 16.93
CA ARG A 365 -4.77 24.36 16.27
C ARG A 365 -4.09 24.81 14.98
N GLU A 366 -4.83 24.87 13.87
CA GLU A 366 -4.33 25.46 12.62
C GLU A 366 -4.57 26.99 12.61
N PRO A 367 -3.82 27.73 11.76
CA PRO A 367 -4.14 29.12 11.48
C PRO A 367 -5.54 29.28 10.86
N ARG A 368 -6.16 30.43 11.07
CA ARG A 368 -7.47 30.77 10.49
C ARG A 368 -7.39 30.89 8.97
N THR A 369 -8.40 30.36 8.27
CA THR A 369 -8.60 30.61 6.84
C THR A 369 -8.78 32.11 6.59
N THR A 370 -8.02 32.68 5.66
CA THR A 370 -8.11 34.10 5.27
C THR A 370 -7.69 34.26 3.83
N TRP A 371 -8.41 35.12 3.09
CA TRP A 371 -7.96 35.59 1.77
C TRP A 371 -8.38 37.03 1.52
N ALA A 372 -7.90 37.60 0.41
CA ALA A 372 -8.03 39.01 0.10
C ALA A 372 -9.50 39.47 0.08
N GLY A 373 -9.82 40.54 0.81
CA GLY A 373 -11.17 41.12 0.85
C GLY A 373 -11.67 41.72 -0.48
N SER A 374 -10.82 41.73 -1.52
CA SER A 374 -11.20 42.00 -2.91
C SER A 374 -11.86 40.80 -3.60
N GLU A 375 -11.62 39.58 -3.11
CA GLU A 375 -12.14 38.34 -3.67
C GLU A 375 -13.37 37.88 -2.87
N ARG A 376 -14.48 38.57 -3.10
CA ARG A 376 -15.76 38.33 -2.43
C ARG A 376 -16.63 37.42 -3.28
N MET A 377 -17.30 36.46 -2.65
CA MET A 377 -18.28 35.59 -3.30
C MET A 377 -19.67 36.20 -3.20
N SER A 378 -20.52 35.92 -4.18
CA SER A 378 -21.92 36.32 -4.17
C SER A 378 -22.72 35.47 -3.19
N CYS A 379 -23.55 36.11 -2.38
CA CYS A 379 -24.52 35.43 -1.52
C CYS A 379 -25.90 35.51 -2.18
N GLN A 380 -26.24 34.50 -2.99
CA GLN A 380 -27.49 34.46 -3.74
C GLN A 380 -28.70 34.44 -2.79
N LEU A 381 -29.74 35.23 -3.06
CA LEU A 381 -31.02 35.13 -2.36
C LEU A 381 -31.83 33.96 -2.93
N LEU A 382 -32.19 33.00 -2.09
CA LEU A 382 -33.03 31.84 -2.44
C LEU A 382 -34.29 31.83 -1.58
N ALA A 383 -35.45 31.67 -2.21
CA ALA A 383 -36.73 31.49 -1.55
C ALA A 383 -37.09 30.00 -1.43
N GLY A 384 -37.51 29.55 -0.25
CA GLY A 384 -37.97 28.19 -0.01
C GLY A 384 -36.97 27.13 -0.50
N ASN A 385 -37.41 26.29 -1.45
CA ASN A 385 -36.66 25.16 -2.02
C ASN A 385 -35.95 25.51 -3.34
N GLN A 386 -35.77 26.81 -3.66
CA GLN A 386 -34.99 27.20 -4.83
C GLN A 386 -33.57 26.63 -4.77
N LYS A 387 -33.08 26.19 -5.93
CA LYS A 387 -31.74 25.60 -6.08
C LYS A 387 -30.69 26.70 -6.28
N PRO A 388 -29.49 26.57 -5.71
CA PRO A 388 -28.38 27.45 -6.04
C PRO A 388 -28.03 27.37 -7.53
N THR A 389 -27.62 28.51 -8.09
CA THR A 389 -27.11 28.58 -9.47
C THR A 389 -25.65 29.04 -9.51
N SER A 390 -25.10 29.47 -8.38
CA SER A 390 -23.70 29.87 -8.25
C SER A 390 -22.81 28.65 -8.02
N MET A 391 -21.74 28.54 -8.81
CA MET A 391 -20.70 27.52 -8.59
C MET A 391 -19.94 27.82 -7.30
N PRO A 392 -19.64 26.79 -6.48
CA PRO A 392 -18.71 26.93 -5.36
C PRO A 392 -17.35 27.41 -5.85
N ASN A 393 -16.75 28.38 -5.14
CA ASN A 393 -15.41 28.86 -5.45
C ASN A 393 -14.37 27.84 -4.98
N VAL A 394 -13.24 27.71 -5.69
CA VAL A 394 -12.12 26.83 -5.29
C VAL A 394 -11.59 27.12 -3.89
N ARG A 395 -11.74 28.34 -3.37
CA ARG A 395 -11.35 28.70 -2.00
C ARG A 395 -12.20 28.08 -0.91
N MET A 396 -13.38 27.57 -1.27
CA MET A 396 -14.28 26.84 -0.39
C MET A 396 -14.05 25.32 -0.44
N ARG A 397 -13.02 24.87 -1.18
CA ARG A 397 -12.63 23.48 -1.28
C ARG A 397 -11.78 23.09 -0.07
N GLU A 398 -12.29 22.19 0.74
CA GLU A 398 -11.52 21.49 1.76
C GLU A 398 -11.28 20.07 1.27
N SER A 399 -10.05 19.76 0.87
CA SER A 399 -9.74 18.49 0.23
C SER A 399 -8.65 17.71 0.94
N ILE A 400 -8.80 16.39 0.86
CA ILE A 400 -7.76 15.42 1.15
C ILE A 400 -7.79 14.42 0.00
N ARG A 401 -6.70 14.33 -0.77
CA ARG A 401 -6.59 13.38 -1.89
C ARG A 401 -5.25 12.69 -1.95
N LEU A 402 -5.24 11.51 -2.54
CA LEU A 402 -4.03 10.84 -2.97
C LEU A 402 -3.26 11.79 -3.91
N ARG A 403 -1.95 11.92 -3.70
CA ARG A 403 -1.10 12.81 -4.50
C ARG A 403 -1.15 12.39 -5.97
N TRP A 404 -1.20 13.38 -6.83
CA TRP A 404 -1.09 13.16 -8.27
C TRP A 404 0.38 12.95 -8.64
N PHE A 405 0.63 12.30 -9.78
CA PHE A 405 2.02 12.17 -10.26
C PHE A 405 2.64 13.53 -10.57
N ASP A 406 1.84 14.42 -11.15
CA ASP A 406 2.18 15.82 -11.35
C ASP A 406 1.29 16.67 -10.48
N GLU A 407 1.89 17.19 -9.41
CA GLU A 407 1.20 18.02 -8.44
C GLU A 407 0.92 19.42 -9.02
N HIS A 408 -0.26 19.99 -8.74
CA HIS A 408 -0.66 21.23 -9.41
C HIS A 408 0.17 22.43 -8.94
N ARG A 409 0.30 23.43 -9.82
CA ARG A 409 1.23 24.56 -9.67
C ARG A 409 1.08 25.29 -8.34
N SER A 410 -0.14 25.47 -7.85
CA SER A 410 -0.38 26.18 -6.59
C SER A 410 0.19 25.44 -5.37
N ASN A 411 0.11 24.11 -5.32
CA ASN A 411 0.78 23.32 -4.27
C ASN A 411 2.30 23.41 -4.40
N VAL A 412 2.84 23.29 -5.62
CA VAL A 412 4.28 23.39 -5.89
C VAL A 412 4.84 24.75 -5.45
N ILE A 413 4.20 25.86 -5.80
CA ILE A 413 4.67 27.21 -5.42
C ILE A 413 4.67 27.41 -3.91
N ASN A 414 3.65 26.89 -3.22
CA ASN A 414 3.48 27.09 -1.78
C ASN A 414 4.28 26.11 -0.91
N SER A 415 5.08 25.23 -1.51
CA SER A 415 6.05 24.39 -0.80
C SER A 415 7.17 25.18 -0.08
N GLY A 416 7.23 26.50 -0.28
CA GLY A 416 8.16 27.39 0.40
C GLY A 416 9.58 27.26 -0.17
N SER A 417 10.58 27.07 0.69
CA SER A 417 11.98 26.93 0.25
C SER A 417 12.25 25.64 -0.54
N LEU A 418 11.29 24.71 -0.59
CA LEU A 418 11.36 23.50 -1.42
C LEU A 418 10.74 23.70 -2.82
N ASN A 419 10.24 24.89 -3.15
CA ASN A 419 9.77 25.17 -4.50
C ASN A 419 10.92 25.04 -5.51
N GLY A 420 10.66 24.38 -6.65
CA GLY A 420 11.67 24.05 -7.65
C GLY A 420 12.55 22.84 -7.32
N THR A 421 12.29 22.14 -6.21
CA THR A 421 12.94 20.86 -5.84
C THR A 421 12.00 19.68 -6.14
N PRO A 422 12.52 18.44 -6.26
CA PRO A 422 11.69 17.27 -6.58
C PRO A 422 10.93 16.69 -5.37
N HIS A 423 10.64 17.48 -4.35
CA HIS A 423 10.01 17.02 -3.11
C HIS A 423 8.61 16.39 -3.29
N PHE A 424 7.85 16.82 -4.30
CA PHE A 424 6.58 16.21 -4.69
C PHE A 424 6.75 14.99 -5.60
N GLU A 425 7.91 14.79 -6.21
CA GLU A 425 8.14 13.67 -7.12
C GLU A 425 8.31 12.37 -6.33
N ASP A 426 7.48 11.38 -6.65
CA ASP A 426 7.47 10.09 -5.98
C ASP A 426 6.97 8.99 -6.91
N ALA A 427 7.35 7.77 -6.59
CA ALA A 427 6.83 6.56 -7.21
C ALA A 427 5.86 5.92 -6.23
N LEU A 428 4.57 6.27 -6.36
CA LEU A 428 3.59 6.01 -5.32
C LEU A 428 3.48 4.52 -4.93
N MET A 429 3.52 3.60 -5.90
CA MET A 429 3.47 2.16 -5.61
C MET A 429 4.79 1.59 -5.05
N ALA A 430 5.91 2.24 -5.32
CA ALA A 430 7.23 1.82 -4.83
C ALA A 430 7.45 2.19 -3.37
N THR A 431 7.04 3.41 -3.00
CA THR A 431 7.37 4.01 -1.69
C THR A 431 6.19 3.94 -0.70
N TRP A 432 4.97 3.75 -1.20
CA TRP A 432 3.74 3.85 -0.41
C TRP A 432 2.75 2.72 -0.72
N ASN A 433 1.80 2.52 0.18
CA ASN A 433 0.71 1.56 0.07
C ASN A 433 -0.65 2.27 0.16
N PRO A 434 -1.24 2.75 -0.96
CA PRO A 434 -2.55 3.39 -0.93
C PRO A 434 -3.68 2.49 -0.41
N ARG A 435 -3.49 1.17 -0.37
CA ARG A 435 -4.46 0.24 0.23
C ARG A 435 -4.48 0.30 1.76
N ALA A 436 -3.52 0.97 2.39
CA ALA A 436 -3.38 1.04 3.84
C ALA A 436 -4.61 1.63 4.55
N SER A 437 -4.86 1.15 5.77
CA SER A 437 -5.98 1.58 6.59
C SER A 437 -5.59 2.75 7.48
N PHE A 438 -4.30 2.94 7.74
CA PHE A 438 -3.75 4.10 8.44
C PHE A 438 -2.92 4.96 7.50
N VAL A 439 -3.48 6.11 7.13
CA VAL A 439 -2.82 7.16 6.37
C VAL A 439 -2.57 8.33 7.30
N LEU A 440 -1.34 8.44 7.78
CA LEU A 440 -0.85 9.54 8.61
C LEU A 440 0.66 9.65 8.41
N ARG A 441 1.24 10.78 8.81
CA ARG A 441 2.66 11.04 8.63
C ARG A 441 3.53 10.20 9.57
N SER A 442 4.55 9.53 9.03
CA SER A 442 5.63 8.91 9.81
C SER A 442 6.72 9.93 10.23
N PRO A 443 7.58 9.62 11.23
CA PRO A 443 8.67 10.52 11.66
C PRO A 443 9.80 10.79 10.65
N TRP A 444 9.73 10.22 9.44
CA TRP A 444 10.75 10.30 8.40
C TRP A 444 10.18 10.78 7.05
N GLU A 445 9.15 11.61 7.06
CA GLU A 445 8.59 12.17 5.84
C GLU A 445 9.19 13.52 5.48
N ASN A 446 9.10 13.85 4.19
CA ASN A 446 9.35 15.21 3.73
C ASN A 446 8.13 16.08 4.06
N ILE A 447 8.42 17.26 4.59
CA ILE A 447 7.46 18.28 4.98
C ILE A 447 7.77 19.52 4.16
N ALA A 448 6.75 20.09 3.54
CA ALA A 448 6.86 21.32 2.79
C ALA A 448 5.72 22.28 3.14
N GLY A 449 5.90 23.57 2.85
CA GLY A 449 4.88 24.59 3.03
C GLY A 449 5.44 25.95 3.43
N GLN A 450 4.60 26.98 3.36
CA GLN A 450 4.91 28.34 3.80
C GLN A 450 3.69 28.95 4.52
N GLY A 451 3.37 28.46 5.73
CA GLY A 451 2.30 29.03 6.57
C GLY A 451 0.97 28.27 6.55
N GLY A 452 0.97 27.00 6.13
CA GLY A 452 -0.23 26.16 6.02
C GLY A 452 -0.96 26.35 4.67
N PRO A 453 -1.54 25.28 4.08
CA PRO A 453 -1.43 23.89 4.50
C PRO A 453 0.01 23.36 4.38
N TRP A 454 0.37 22.44 5.27
CA TRP A 454 1.62 21.68 5.17
C TRP A 454 1.43 20.45 4.27
N PHE A 455 2.42 20.14 3.46
CA PHE A 455 2.43 19.03 2.51
C PHE A 455 3.38 17.93 2.98
N PHE A 456 2.92 16.68 2.98
CA PHE A 456 3.67 15.51 3.41
C PHE A 456 2.97 14.23 2.92
N GLY A 457 3.61 13.07 3.11
CA GLY A 457 2.99 11.76 2.90
C GLY A 457 2.53 11.47 1.48
N ALA A 458 1.71 10.43 1.32
CA ALA A 458 1.10 10.05 0.04
C ALA A 458 -0.19 10.82 -0.28
N TYR A 459 -0.77 11.52 0.70
CA TYR A 459 -2.02 12.27 0.57
C TYR A 459 -1.77 13.74 0.86
N THR A 460 -2.38 14.62 0.08
CA THR A 460 -2.19 16.07 0.18
C THR A 460 -3.52 16.79 0.32
N ARG A 461 -3.44 18.01 0.86
CA ARG A 461 -4.48 19.04 0.73
C ARG A 461 -4.25 19.83 -0.54
N ASP A 462 -5.31 20.42 -1.08
CA ASP A 462 -5.19 21.34 -2.21
C ASP A 462 -5.14 22.79 -1.73
N LEU A 463 -4.24 23.57 -2.32
CA LEU A 463 -4.39 25.01 -2.38
C LEU A 463 -5.20 25.44 -3.59
N TYR A 464 -5.54 26.72 -3.59
CA TYR A 464 -6.50 27.29 -4.51
C TYR A 464 -5.96 27.36 -5.95
N ASP A 465 -6.51 26.54 -6.84
CA ASP A 465 -6.14 26.52 -8.27
C ASP A 465 -7.36 26.23 -9.14
N GLU A 466 -7.98 27.28 -9.68
CA GLU A 466 -9.27 27.19 -10.39
C GLU A 466 -9.22 26.26 -11.62
N ASN A 467 -8.07 26.19 -12.30
CA ASN A 467 -7.91 25.44 -13.54
C ASN A 467 -7.68 23.94 -13.31
N THR A 468 -7.33 23.52 -12.09
CA THR A 468 -6.96 22.13 -11.80
C THR A 468 -7.85 21.52 -10.72
N VAL A 469 -8.12 22.23 -9.63
CA VAL A 469 -8.94 21.74 -8.51
C VAL A 469 -10.23 22.54 -8.30
N GLY A 470 -10.52 23.50 -9.18
CA GLY A 470 -11.80 24.22 -9.24
C GLY A 470 -12.98 23.32 -9.64
N TRP A 471 -14.20 23.83 -9.44
CA TRP A 471 -15.44 23.07 -9.66
C TRP A 471 -15.51 22.43 -11.06
N ASN A 472 -15.22 23.22 -12.10
CA ASN A 472 -15.31 22.74 -13.49
C ASN A 472 -14.19 21.77 -13.84
N ALA A 473 -12.95 22.03 -13.39
CA ALA A 473 -11.81 21.15 -13.63
C ALA A 473 -11.98 19.76 -13.00
N GLN A 474 -12.74 19.69 -11.91
CA GLN A 474 -13.02 18.46 -11.16
C GLN A 474 -14.27 17.72 -11.66
N THR A 475 -14.87 18.14 -12.77
CA THR A 475 -15.99 17.42 -13.40
C THR A 475 -15.56 15.99 -13.72
N PRO A 476 -16.29 14.96 -13.26
CA PRO A 476 -15.95 13.57 -13.54
C PRO A 476 -16.37 13.13 -14.96
N LEU A 477 -15.77 12.04 -15.46
CA LEU A 477 -16.09 11.46 -16.76
C LEU A 477 -17.30 10.53 -16.66
N ALA A 478 -18.32 10.73 -17.50
CA ALA A 478 -19.48 9.84 -17.55
C ALA A 478 -19.17 8.57 -18.36
N ALA A 479 -19.40 7.40 -17.77
CA ALA A 479 -19.22 6.11 -18.42
C ALA A 479 -20.19 5.07 -17.84
N ARG A 480 -20.97 4.41 -18.70
CA ARG A 480 -21.91 3.33 -18.35
C ARG A 480 -22.92 3.72 -17.25
N GLY A 481 -23.44 4.96 -17.33
CA GLY A 481 -24.41 5.48 -16.35
C GLY A 481 -23.79 5.87 -15.00
N ARG A 482 -22.46 5.89 -14.89
CA ARG A 482 -21.72 6.27 -13.68
C ARG A 482 -20.65 7.32 -13.98
N TYR A 483 -20.12 7.93 -12.93
CA TYR A 483 -19.13 8.99 -13.02
C TYR A 483 -17.79 8.51 -12.48
N ARG A 484 -16.77 8.61 -13.33
CA ARG A 484 -15.42 8.12 -13.09
C ARG A 484 -14.45 9.24 -12.76
N GLY A 485 -13.47 8.90 -11.93
CA GLY A 485 -12.36 9.77 -11.53
C GLY A 485 -11.02 9.20 -11.99
N ASN A 486 -9.95 9.79 -11.47
CA ASN A 486 -8.58 9.38 -11.71
C ASN A 486 -7.86 9.29 -10.35
N PRO A 487 -7.30 8.13 -9.95
CA PRO A 487 -6.61 7.99 -8.68
C PRO A 487 -5.31 8.80 -8.58
N PHE A 488 -4.67 9.15 -9.70
CA PHE A 488 -3.35 9.80 -9.68
C PHE A 488 -3.25 11.09 -10.51
N GLY A 489 -4.39 11.72 -10.81
CA GLY A 489 -4.43 12.95 -11.62
C GLY A 489 -5.82 13.58 -11.68
N MET A 490 -6.01 14.52 -12.60
CA MET A 490 -7.33 15.11 -12.83
C MET A 490 -8.28 14.07 -13.45
N PRO A 491 -9.60 14.14 -13.16
CA PRO A 491 -10.58 13.19 -13.70
C PRO A 491 -10.55 13.07 -15.23
N GLN A 492 -10.22 14.16 -15.93
CA GLN A 492 -10.23 14.25 -17.39
C GLN A 492 -8.98 13.64 -18.07
N GLU A 493 -7.93 13.33 -17.30
CA GLU A 493 -6.64 12.85 -17.81
C GLU A 493 -6.45 11.33 -17.61
N GLY A 494 -7.45 10.68 -17.02
CA GLY A 494 -7.32 9.32 -16.51
C GLY A 494 -7.49 8.21 -17.56
N ALA A 495 -6.93 7.05 -17.25
CA ALA A 495 -7.23 5.80 -17.94
C ALA A 495 -8.68 5.35 -17.66
N GLU A 496 -9.24 4.50 -18.51
CA GLU A 496 -10.56 3.92 -18.25
C GLU A 496 -10.56 3.06 -16.97
N ARG A 497 -9.46 2.36 -16.72
CA ARG A 497 -9.26 1.40 -15.62
C ARG A 497 -7.83 1.47 -15.09
N TYR A 498 -7.68 1.17 -13.80
CA TYR A 498 -6.40 1.09 -13.12
C TYR A 498 -6.32 -0.23 -12.34
N VAL A 499 -5.77 -1.27 -12.97
CA VAL A 499 -5.70 -2.63 -12.40
C VAL A 499 -4.28 -2.93 -11.97
N LEU A 500 -4.03 -2.99 -10.66
CA LEU A 500 -2.68 -3.09 -10.09
C LEU A 500 -2.42 -4.37 -9.30
N PHE A 501 -3.47 -5.00 -8.76
CA PHE A 501 -3.33 -6.17 -7.90
C PHE A 501 -4.14 -7.35 -8.43
N ASP A 502 -3.50 -8.52 -8.43
CA ASP A 502 -4.15 -9.79 -8.75
C ASP A 502 -4.87 -10.35 -7.51
N VAL A 503 -5.98 -11.05 -7.75
CA VAL A 503 -6.72 -11.80 -6.72
C VAL A 503 -6.70 -13.27 -7.08
N PRO A 504 -6.29 -14.17 -6.16
CA PRO A 504 -6.19 -15.60 -6.46
C PRO A 504 -7.52 -16.17 -6.98
N ARG A 505 -7.46 -16.91 -8.09
CA ARG A 505 -8.62 -17.56 -8.71
C ARG A 505 -8.85 -18.97 -8.15
N ALA A 506 -10.09 -19.41 -8.15
CA ALA A 506 -10.44 -20.81 -7.91
C ALA A 506 -9.79 -21.71 -8.98
N GLY A 507 -9.05 -22.74 -8.57
CA GLY A 507 -8.46 -23.76 -9.45
C GLY A 507 -6.97 -23.58 -9.78
N THR A 508 -6.47 -22.35 -9.95
CA THR A 508 -5.02 -22.11 -10.18
C THR A 508 -4.25 -21.91 -8.88
N GLY A 509 -4.87 -21.27 -7.88
CA GLY A 509 -4.25 -21.01 -6.57
C GLY A 509 -2.96 -20.19 -6.67
N VAL A 510 -2.05 -20.40 -5.71
CA VAL A 510 -0.74 -19.73 -5.65
C VAL A 510 0.35 -20.72 -6.06
N VAL A 511 0.98 -20.47 -7.20
CA VAL A 511 2.02 -21.31 -7.82
C VAL A 511 3.44 -20.76 -7.68
N SER A 512 3.57 -19.46 -7.39
CA SER A 512 4.85 -18.78 -7.20
C SER A 512 4.82 -17.90 -5.97
N MET A 513 5.94 -17.88 -5.23
CA MET A 513 6.12 -16.95 -4.10
C MET A 513 6.00 -15.49 -4.56
N GLY A 514 6.37 -15.20 -5.82
CA GLY A 514 6.24 -13.86 -6.40
C GLY A 514 4.78 -13.38 -6.52
N GLN A 515 3.78 -14.27 -6.57
CA GLN A 515 2.36 -13.85 -6.58
C GLN A 515 1.93 -13.20 -5.26
N PHE A 516 2.62 -13.47 -4.15
CA PHE A 516 2.31 -12.79 -2.88
C PHE A 516 2.69 -11.31 -2.88
N GLN A 517 3.33 -10.78 -3.93
CA GLN A 517 3.47 -9.34 -4.12
C GLN A 517 2.12 -8.60 -4.07
N HIS A 518 1.03 -9.28 -4.43
CA HIS A 518 -0.33 -8.74 -4.44
C HIS A 518 -1.01 -8.77 -3.05
N ALA A 519 -0.49 -9.56 -2.12
CA ALA A 519 -1.00 -9.61 -0.75
C ALA A 519 -0.71 -8.29 -0.02
N ARG A 520 -1.71 -7.78 0.70
CA ARG A 520 -1.54 -6.59 1.54
C ARG A 520 -0.93 -7.01 2.88
N LEU A 521 0.37 -6.76 3.07
CA LEU A 521 1.09 -7.12 4.30
C LEU A 521 1.17 -6.02 5.34
N SER A 522 0.80 -4.79 4.99
CA SER A 522 0.91 -3.63 5.87
C SER A 522 -0.40 -2.85 5.94
N GLU A 523 -0.71 -2.42 7.15
CA GLU A 523 -1.79 -1.48 7.47
C GLU A 523 -1.33 -0.02 7.41
N PHE A 524 -0.02 0.22 7.26
CA PHE A 524 0.60 1.54 7.23
C PHE A 524 0.87 2.02 5.81
N ILE A 525 0.55 3.30 5.54
CA ILE A 525 0.73 3.95 4.24
C ILE A 525 2.18 4.00 3.76
N TRP A 526 3.15 4.03 4.68
CA TRP A 526 4.56 4.23 4.37
C TRP A 526 5.34 2.97 4.00
N HIS A 527 4.74 1.78 4.12
CA HIS A 527 5.32 0.56 3.54
C HIS A 527 4.95 0.45 2.06
N PRO A 528 5.78 -0.22 1.23
CA PRO A 528 5.55 -0.34 -0.21
C PRO A 528 4.29 -1.16 -0.54
N SER A 529 3.65 -0.86 -1.68
CA SER A 529 2.46 -1.59 -2.16
C SER A 529 2.76 -3.06 -2.51
N TYR A 530 3.96 -3.30 -3.05
CA TYR A 530 4.49 -4.61 -3.40
C TYR A 530 5.67 -4.93 -2.48
N THR A 531 5.45 -5.84 -1.54
CA THR A 531 6.44 -6.17 -0.49
C THR A 531 7.26 -7.40 -0.87
N ILE A 532 6.62 -8.53 -1.18
CA ILE A 532 7.31 -9.78 -1.49
C ILE A 532 7.84 -9.73 -2.92
N GLY A 533 9.12 -10.06 -3.10
CA GLY A 533 9.82 -10.01 -4.38
C GLY A 533 10.36 -8.62 -4.75
N ASN A 534 9.90 -7.55 -4.10
CA ASN A 534 10.50 -6.22 -4.22
C ASN A 534 11.84 -6.16 -3.48
N SER A 535 12.79 -5.38 -3.98
CA SER A 535 14.14 -5.27 -3.41
C SER A 535 14.65 -3.84 -3.26
N LEU A 536 13.84 -2.83 -3.59
CA LEU A 536 14.20 -1.43 -3.40
C LEU A 536 14.41 -1.11 -1.91
N ALA A 537 15.47 -0.36 -1.60
CA ALA A 537 15.68 0.17 -0.25
C ALA A 537 14.57 1.17 0.11
N ASP A 538 14.00 1.04 1.31
CA ASP A 538 13.02 2.03 1.79
C ASP A 538 13.70 3.40 1.95
N PRO A 539 13.21 4.47 1.28
CA PRO A 539 13.80 5.81 1.36
C PRO A 539 13.89 6.40 2.77
N ARG A 540 13.13 5.87 3.75
CA ARG A 540 13.18 6.32 5.16
C ARG A 540 14.39 5.79 5.93
N LEU A 541 15.14 4.86 5.36
CA LEU A 541 16.37 4.34 5.96
C LEU A 541 17.58 5.25 5.68
N GLY A 542 17.55 5.95 4.56
CA GLY A 542 18.65 6.74 4.04
C GLY A 542 18.95 7.98 4.87
N THR A 543 20.22 8.39 4.87
CA THR A 543 20.70 9.64 5.48
C THR A 543 21.60 10.43 4.51
N GLY A 544 21.36 10.28 3.20
CA GLY A 544 22.12 10.92 2.11
C GLY A 544 23.35 10.14 1.64
N GLY A 545 23.47 9.99 0.31
CA GLY A 545 24.62 9.38 -0.36
C GLY A 545 24.85 7.92 0.01
N ASP A 546 23.81 7.08 -0.13
CA ASP A 546 23.78 5.64 0.21
C ASP A 546 24.01 5.27 1.67
N ARG A 547 24.26 6.26 2.52
CA ARG A 547 24.40 6.04 3.97
C ARG A 547 23.08 5.63 4.57
N GLY A 548 23.16 4.70 5.51
CA GLY A 548 22.03 4.29 6.31
C GLY A 548 21.19 3.14 5.77
N ILE A 549 21.50 2.64 4.57
CA ILE A 549 20.78 1.49 3.98
C ILE A 549 21.43 0.15 4.38
N ASN A 550 22.49 0.13 5.19
CA ASN A 550 23.12 -1.07 5.74
C ASN A 550 22.35 -1.77 6.87
N ARG A 551 21.04 -1.53 6.95
CA ARG A 551 20.12 -2.00 7.98
C ARG A 551 18.72 -2.10 7.39
N SER A 552 17.82 -2.77 8.11
CA SER A 552 16.41 -2.90 7.73
C SER A 552 15.46 -2.05 8.57
N ALA A 553 15.91 -1.35 9.62
CA ALA A 553 15.06 -0.48 10.44
C ALA A 553 15.55 0.98 10.43
N ALA A 554 14.63 1.94 10.51
CA ALA A 554 14.98 3.36 10.51
C ALA A 554 15.74 3.77 11.78
N LEU A 555 16.67 4.73 11.66
CA LEU A 555 17.40 5.24 12.82
C LEU A 555 16.49 6.09 13.69
N THR A 556 16.22 5.58 14.89
CA THR A 556 15.69 6.38 15.98
C THR A 556 16.85 7.14 16.63
N GLY A 557 16.60 8.38 17.05
CA GLY A 557 17.64 9.27 17.60
C GLY A 557 18.12 8.86 18.99
N ASP A 558 18.12 9.80 19.94
CA ASP A 558 18.46 9.52 21.34
C ASP A 558 17.57 8.43 21.99
N GLY A 559 17.93 8.02 23.21
CA GLY A 559 17.23 6.95 23.94
C GLY A 559 15.74 7.21 24.19
N GLY A 560 15.26 8.47 24.16
CA GLY A 560 13.84 8.80 24.26
C GLY A 560 13.08 8.44 22.98
N SER A 561 13.62 8.88 21.83
CA SER A 561 13.08 8.54 20.50
C SER A 561 13.04 7.03 20.26
N ALA A 562 14.11 6.33 20.67
CA ALA A 562 14.21 4.88 20.50
C ALA A 562 13.17 4.11 21.32
N ARG A 563 12.69 4.62 22.47
CA ARG A 563 11.65 3.93 23.27
C ARG A 563 10.26 3.95 22.62
N VAL A 564 10.05 4.81 21.63
CA VAL A 564 8.75 4.99 20.97
C VAL A 564 8.84 4.88 19.45
N GLY A 565 9.82 4.11 18.95
CA GLY A 565 9.94 3.81 17.52
C GLY A 565 10.08 5.05 16.64
N GLY A 566 10.63 6.15 17.16
CA GLY A 566 10.75 7.42 16.46
C GLY A 566 9.56 8.37 16.62
N PHE A 567 8.42 7.94 17.17
CA PHE A 567 7.23 8.78 17.41
C PHE A 567 7.37 9.63 18.69
N HIS A 568 8.44 10.41 18.73
CA HIS A 568 8.78 11.32 19.82
C HIS A 568 8.71 12.77 19.32
N GLU A 569 8.48 13.72 20.24
CA GLU A 569 8.24 15.14 19.92
C GLU A 569 9.34 15.77 19.06
N ARG A 570 10.60 15.36 19.20
CA ARG A 570 11.71 15.89 18.38
C ARG A 570 11.63 15.50 16.90
N GLN A 571 11.13 14.30 16.61
CA GLN A 571 11.04 13.77 15.24
C GLN A 571 9.70 14.10 14.59
N ILE A 572 8.61 13.98 15.36
CA ILE A 572 7.27 14.36 14.91
C ILE A 572 7.14 15.89 14.78
N GLY A 573 7.79 16.62 15.66
CA GLY A 573 7.59 18.05 15.83
C GLY A 573 6.71 18.37 17.02
N PHE A 574 6.82 19.62 17.47
CA PHE A 574 5.96 20.22 18.48
C PHE A 574 5.85 21.72 18.26
N PRO A 575 4.78 22.37 18.76
CA PRO A 575 4.49 23.73 18.36
C PRO A 575 5.55 24.72 18.85
N GLY A 576 5.87 25.70 18.02
CA GLY A 576 6.74 26.84 18.35
C GLY A 576 6.05 27.87 19.26
N ASP A 577 4.73 27.82 19.37
CA ASP A 577 3.92 28.66 20.25
C ASP A 577 3.06 27.80 21.20
N GLN A 578 2.81 28.30 22.42
CA GLN A 578 2.05 27.57 23.44
C GLN A 578 0.54 27.49 23.12
N GLY A 579 0.06 28.26 22.13
CA GLY A 579 -1.37 28.30 21.76
C GLY A 579 -1.81 27.08 20.94
N ARG A 580 -0.88 26.38 20.30
CA ARG A 580 -1.15 25.18 19.47
C ARG A 580 -1.01 23.85 20.21
N GLY A 581 -0.61 23.86 21.48
CA GLY A 581 -0.55 22.66 22.33
C GLY A 581 0.76 22.51 23.10
N SER A 582 0.85 21.47 23.92
CA SER A 582 2.06 21.12 24.67
C SER A 582 3.09 20.38 23.80
N THR A 583 4.34 20.33 24.26
CA THR A 583 5.48 19.74 23.53
C THR A 583 5.23 18.29 23.08
N SER A 584 4.59 17.47 23.91
CA SER A 584 4.38 16.05 23.61
C SER A 584 3.04 15.73 22.93
N LEU A 585 2.17 16.72 22.70
CA LEU A 585 0.78 16.50 22.29
C LEU A 585 0.70 15.77 20.93
N TRP A 586 1.39 16.28 19.91
CA TRP A 586 1.33 15.74 18.54
C TRP A 586 1.85 14.30 18.48
N ALA A 587 2.99 14.05 19.13
CA ALA A 587 3.57 12.73 19.20
C ALA A 587 2.67 11.74 19.97
N THR A 588 2.00 12.20 21.04
CA THR A 588 1.07 11.37 21.81
C THR A 588 -0.17 11.01 21.01
N THR A 589 -0.75 11.96 20.28
CA THR A 589 -1.90 11.66 19.41
C THR A 589 -1.53 10.74 18.26
N ALA A 590 -0.36 10.94 17.63
CA ALA A 590 0.12 10.03 16.60
C ALA A 590 0.25 8.59 17.11
N ARG A 591 0.82 8.39 18.31
CA ARG A 591 0.91 7.05 18.92
C ARG A 591 -0.45 6.48 19.30
N ALA A 592 -1.36 7.29 19.80
CA ALA A 592 -2.71 6.85 20.15
C ALA A 592 -3.51 6.38 18.91
N MET A 593 -3.39 7.07 17.77
CA MET A 593 -3.96 6.62 16.49
C MET A 593 -3.40 5.25 16.07
N LEU A 594 -2.16 4.95 16.47
CA LEU A 594 -1.49 3.67 16.22
C LEU A 594 -1.58 2.70 17.42
N SER A 595 -2.54 2.90 18.32
CA SER A 595 -2.77 2.03 19.49
C SER A 595 -1.52 1.80 20.36
N GLU A 596 -0.66 2.82 20.46
CA GLU A 596 0.63 2.81 21.18
C GLU A 596 1.63 1.74 20.70
N ILE A 597 1.40 1.12 19.54
CA ILE A 597 2.30 0.14 18.93
C ILE A 597 3.74 0.66 18.75
N PRO A 598 3.99 1.94 18.38
CA PRO A 598 5.35 2.45 18.28
C PRO A 598 6.18 2.34 19.58
N GLY A 599 5.52 2.24 20.74
CA GLY A 599 6.18 2.01 22.03
C GLY A 599 6.82 0.62 22.19
N THR A 600 6.40 -0.35 21.40
CA THR A 600 6.89 -1.75 21.45
C THR A 600 7.53 -2.21 20.16
N ASP A 601 7.15 -1.60 19.03
CA ASP A 601 7.52 -2.05 17.69
C ASP A 601 8.06 -0.91 16.82
N ASN A 602 9.01 -1.23 15.95
CA ASN A 602 9.46 -0.45 14.83
C ASN A 602 8.40 -0.55 13.71
N VAL A 603 7.50 0.42 13.64
CA VAL A 603 6.49 0.49 12.57
C VAL A 603 7.04 1.07 11.26
N VAL A 604 8.28 1.57 11.24
CA VAL A 604 9.00 2.04 10.04
C VAL A 604 10.25 1.20 9.85
N HIS A 605 10.22 0.31 8.87
CA HIS A 605 11.31 -0.59 8.51
C HIS A 605 11.16 -1.07 7.06
N ASP A 606 12.23 -1.62 6.50
CA ASP A 606 12.28 -2.23 5.18
C ASP A 606 11.56 -3.57 5.19
N LEU A 607 10.24 -3.48 5.04
CA LEU A 607 9.36 -4.63 5.06
C LEU A 607 9.66 -5.61 3.91
N SER A 608 10.09 -5.10 2.75
CA SER A 608 10.44 -5.93 1.59
C SER A 608 11.65 -6.81 1.89
N PHE A 609 12.72 -6.23 2.45
CA PHE A 609 13.91 -6.98 2.85
C PHE A 609 13.57 -8.11 3.83
N GLU A 610 12.84 -7.78 4.89
CA GLU A 610 12.47 -8.72 5.96
C GLU A 610 11.55 -9.83 5.47
N ALA A 611 10.53 -9.49 4.66
CA ALA A 611 9.59 -10.48 4.12
C ALA A 611 10.29 -11.46 3.17
N ASN A 612 11.20 -10.96 2.32
CA ASN A 612 11.96 -11.82 1.43
C ASN A 612 12.91 -12.76 2.19
N LEU A 613 13.60 -12.23 3.22
CA LEU A 613 14.48 -13.02 4.08
C LEU A 613 13.72 -14.14 4.79
N ALA A 614 12.49 -13.87 5.24
CA ALA A 614 11.67 -14.85 5.93
C ALA A 614 11.12 -15.96 5.02
N LEU A 615 10.89 -15.67 3.74
CA LEU A 615 10.13 -16.54 2.85
C LEU A 615 10.98 -17.35 1.87
N TRP A 616 11.88 -16.71 1.12
CA TRP A 616 12.49 -17.32 -0.08
C TRP A 616 13.42 -18.50 0.22
N ASP A 617 14.03 -18.55 1.40
CA ASP A 617 14.95 -19.64 1.77
C ASP A 617 14.25 -20.83 2.42
N ARG A 618 13.19 -20.56 3.19
CA ARG A 618 12.57 -21.55 4.08
C ARG A 618 11.40 -22.30 3.46
N TYR A 619 10.74 -21.66 2.49
CA TYR A 619 9.48 -22.16 1.94
C TYR A 619 9.53 -22.39 0.43
N PHE A 620 8.71 -23.32 -0.03
CA PHE A 620 8.35 -23.50 -1.44
C PHE A 620 6.83 -23.71 -1.55
N LEU A 621 6.32 -23.75 -2.78
CA LEU A 621 4.92 -24.05 -3.07
C LEU A 621 4.88 -25.31 -3.94
N SER A 622 4.39 -26.41 -3.39
CA SER A 622 4.13 -27.61 -4.19
C SER A 622 2.95 -27.43 -5.13
N THR A 623 2.00 -26.54 -4.77
CA THR A 623 0.69 -26.32 -5.43
C THR A 623 -0.27 -27.51 -5.31
N GLY A 624 -1.53 -27.29 -5.68
CA GLY A 624 -2.62 -28.28 -5.55
C GLY A 624 -3.11 -28.47 -4.11
N ASP A 625 -4.37 -28.87 -3.97
CA ASP A 625 -4.91 -29.29 -2.68
C ASP A 625 -4.43 -30.73 -2.32
N ALA A 626 -4.82 -31.23 -1.15
CA ALA A 626 -4.42 -32.56 -0.71
C ALA A 626 -4.89 -33.65 -1.68
N ALA A 627 -6.08 -33.53 -2.27
CA ALA A 627 -6.62 -34.53 -3.21
C ALA A 627 -5.83 -34.54 -4.52
N ALA A 628 -5.51 -33.37 -5.08
CA ALA A 628 -4.69 -33.22 -6.27
C ALA A 628 -3.28 -33.81 -6.06
N LYS A 629 -2.68 -33.62 -4.88
CA LYS A 629 -1.38 -34.21 -4.53
C LYS A 629 -1.41 -35.73 -4.41
N LEU A 630 -2.48 -36.28 -3.85
CA LEU A 630 -2.66 -37.74 -3.78
C LEU A 630 -2.78 -38.33 -5.19
N ALA A 631 -3.61 -37.73 -6.04
CA ALA A 631 -3.77 -38.15 -7.43
C ALA A 631 -2.46 -38.02 -8.24
N PHE A 632 -1.71 -36.93 -8.02
CA PHE A 632 -0.40 -36.73 -8.62
C PHE A 632 0.65 -37.75 -8.13
N ALA A 633 0.59 -38.18 -6.87
CA ALA A 633 1.50 -39.21 -6.35
C ALA A 633 1.24 -40.59 -7.01
N ASP A 634 -0.01 -40.88 -7.36
CA ASP A 634 -0.42 -42.14 -8.00
C ASP A 634 -0.14 -42.15 -9.52
N ASP A 635 -0.51 -41.06 -10.22
CA ASP A 635 -0.29 -40.88 -11.66
C ASP A 635 0.15 -39.42 -11.95
N PRO A 636 1.47 -39.14 -11.89
CA PRO A 636 2.02 -37.81 -12.06
C PRO A 636 1.81 -37.22 -13.46
N ASP A 637 1.71 -38.07 -14.48
CA ASP A 637 1.58 -37.64 -15.88
C ASP A 637 0.11 -37.40 -16.25
N GLY A 638 -0.82 -38.19 -15.70
CA GLY A 638 -2.26 -37.99 -15.87
C GLY A 638 -2.85 -36.89 -14.97
N ASN A 639 -2.24 -36.64 -13.80
CA ASN A 639 -2.74 -35.68 -12.80
C ASN A 639 -1.67 -34.67 -12.37
N PRO A 640 -1.07 -33.89 -13.30
CA PRO A 640 -0.01 -32.95 -12.96
C PRO A 640 -0.48 -31.88 -11.96
N LEU A 641 0.40 -31.49 -11.04
CA LEU A 641 0.15 -30.35 -10.15
C LEU A 641 0.10 -29.04 -10.96
N PRO A 642 -0.62 -28.00 -10.47
CA PRO A 642 -0.66 -26.68 -11.13
C PRO A 642 0.72 -26.12 -11.45
N ASN A 643 1.71 -26.33 -10.57
CA ASN A 643 3.11 -26.16 -10.91
C ASN A 643 3.63 -27.39 -11.64
N GLY A 644 3.57 -27.36 -12.98
CA GLY A 644 4.03 -28.45 -13.85
C GLY A 644 5.52 -28.78 -13.78
N ARG A 645 6.34 -28.03 -13.01
CA ARG A 645 7.74 -28.37 -12.75
C ARG A 645 7.92 -29.33 -11.59
N MET A 646 6.89 -29.56 -10.77
CA MET A 646 7.01 -30.50 -9.66
C MET A 646 7.06 -31.93 -10.20
N ARG A 647 8.04 -32.71 -9.73
CA ARG A 647 8.21 -34.13 -10.08
C ARG A 647 8.37 -34.96 -8.81
N PRO A 648 7.84 -36.19 -8.75
CA PRO A 648 8.08 -37.07 -7.62
C PRO A 648 9.57 -37.42 -7.49
N ALA A 649 10.09 -37.37 -6.27
CA ALA A 649 11.40 -37.90 -5.94
C ALA A 649 11.33 -39.44 -5.91
N ARG A 650 12.35 -40.10 -6.49
CA ARG A 650 12.44 -41.58 -6.47
C ARG A 650 13.01 -42.06 -5.13
N GLY A 651 12.56 -43.24 -4.68
CA GLY A 651 13.15 -43.95 -3.53
C GLY A 651 12.64 -43.52 -2.15
N VAL A 652 11.61 -42.67 -2.10
CA VAL A 652 11.04 -42.17 -0.85
C VAL A 652 10.01 -43.14 -0.28
N SER A 653 10.25 -43.64 0.94
CA SER A 653 9.26 -44.41 1.69
C SER A 653 8.09 -43.52 2.10
N ASP A 654 6.84 -43.95 1.84
CA ASP A 654 5.63 -43.14 2.10
C ASP A 654 5.66 -41.79 1.33
N ALA A 655 5.96 -41.84 0.03
CA ALA A 655 6.00 -40.65 -0.83
C ALA A 655 4.65 -39.90 -0.82
N THR A 656 3.54 -40.65 -0.88
CA THR A 656 2.17 -40.11 -0.89
C THR A 656 1.85 -39.33 0.39
N GLY A 657 2.12 -39.90 1.58
CA GLY A 657 1.91 -39.20 2.86
C GLY A 657 2.88 -38.04 3.08
N ALA A 658 4.11 -38.16 2.59
CA ALA A 658 5.09 -37.07 2.66
C ALA A 658 4.69 -35.87 1.79
N MET A 659 4.11 -36.08 0.60
CA MET A 659 3.84 -35.01 -0.37
C MET A 659 2.76 -34.01 0.07
N VAL A 660 1.83 -34.44 0.91
CA VAL A 660 0.79 -33.57 1.50
C VAL A 660 1.22 -32.91 2.81
N ASP A 661 2.35 -33.32 3.38
CA ASP A 661 2.84 -32.85 4.68
C ASP A 661 3.77 -31.64 4.54
N PHE A 662 3.51 -30.61 5.35
CA PHE A 662 4.25 -29.36 5.37
C PHE A 662 5.77 -29.51 5.59
N HIS A 663 6.20 -30.44 6.44
CA HIS A 663 7.62 -30.64 6.75
C HIS A 663 8.30 -31.62 5.79
N ARG A 664 7.54 -32.61 5.28
CA ARG A 664 8.10 -33.74 4.52
C ARG A 664 7.95 -33.60 3.01
N ALA A 665 7.11 -32.71 2.49
CA ALA A 665 6.82 -32.64 1.05
C ALA A 665 8.07 -32.47 0.17
N ALA A 666 9.03 -31.64 0.60
CA ALA A 666 10.30 -31.47 -0.12
C ALA A 666 11.18 -32.73 -0.18
N SER A 667 10.91 -33.74 0.65
CA SER A 667 11.59 -35.04 0.56
C SER A 667 11.02 -35.92 -0.55
N ALA A 668 9.75 -35.71 -0.90
CA ALA A 668 9.01 -36.46 -1.92
C ALA A 668 8.92 -35.74 -3.28
N LEU A 669 9.39 -34.50 -3.37
CA LEU A 669 9.32 -33.66 -4.56
C LEU A 669 10.68 -33.15 -4.99
N MET A 670 10.85 -33.01 -6.30
CA MET A 670 11.97 -32.34 -6.94
C MET A 670 11.45 -31.34 -7.98
N VAL A 671 12.28 -30.35 -8.32
CA VAL A 671 11.95 -29.34 -9.33
C VAL A 671 12.59 -29.70 -10.66
N ASP A 672 11.78 -29.89 -11.68
CA ASP A 672 12.19 -30.13 -13.06
C ASP A 672 12.77 -28.85 -13.69
N GLY A 673 13.98 -28.96 -14.24
CA GLY A 673 14.72 -27.84 -14.79
C GLY A 673 15.03 -26.75 -13.76
N ALA A 674 15.42 -27.15 -12.54
CA ALA A 674 15.87 -26.21 -11.52
C ALA A 674 17.09 -25.43 -11.99
N PHE A 675 17.02 -24.10 -11.88
CA PHE A 675 17.98 -23.16 -12.42
C PHE A 675 18.83 -22.56 -11.31
N ASN A 676 20.16 -22.67 -11.44
CA ASN A 676 21.07 -22.05 -10.49
C ASN A 676 21.21 -20.54 -10.79
N VAL A 677 20.75 -19.69 -9.88
CA VAL A 677 20.83 -18.22 -9.99
C VAL A 677 22.27 -17.71 -10.15
N ASN A 678 23.27 -18.51 -9.75
CA ASN A 678 24.69 -18.20 -9.93
C ASN A 678 25.23 -18.50 -11.34
N SER A 679 24.37 -18.91 -12.28
CA SER A 679 24.78 -19.16 -13.67
C SER A 679 25.31 -17.89 -14.34
N THR A 680 26.50 -17.97 -14.91
CA THR A 680 27.09 -16.89 -15.74
C THR A 680 26.90 -17.14 -17.24
N ARG A 681 26.00 -18.05 -17.64
CA ARG A 681 25.69 -18.34 -19.05
C ARG A 681 24.48 -17.55 -19.51
N VAL A 682 24.70 -16.65 -20.46
CA VAL A 682 23.64 -15.81 -21.05
C VAL A 682 22.54 -16.66 -21.68
N ASP A 683 22.88 -17.70 -22.45
CA ASP A 683 21.88 -18.54 -23.12
C ASP A 683 20.99 -19.31 -22.14
N ALA A 684 21.53 -19.68 -20.96
CA ALA A 684 20.76 -20.34 -19.92
C ALA A 684 19.71 -19.40 -19.32
N TRP A 685 20.10 -18.15 -19.03
CA TRP A 685 19.17 -17.11 -18.60
C TRP A 685 18.11 -16.77 -19.67
N LYS A 686 18.50 -16.68 -20.95
CA LYS A 686 17.55 -16.47 -22.06
C LYS A 686 16.53 -17.59 -22.16
N ALA A 687 16.95 -18.84 -21.97
CA ALA A 687 16.06 -19.98 -22.01
C ALA A 687 15.07 -19.99 -20.82
N LEU A 688 15.53 -19.64 -19.61
CA LEU A 688 14.66 -19.50 -18.44
C LEU A 688 13.64 -18.38 -18.61
N LEU A 689 14.10 -17.17 -18.94
CA LEU A 689 13.25 -16.00 -19.15
C LEU A 689 12.28 -16.22 -20.32
N GLY A 690 12.70 -16.94 -21.36
CA GLY A 690 11.87 -17.30 -22.51
C GLY A 690 10.86 -18.42 -22.29
N SER A 691 10.68 -18.90 -21.05
CA SER A 691 9.78 -20.04 -20.77
C SER A 691 8.30 -19.73 -21.01
N THR A 692 7.89 -18.46 -21.05
CA THR A 692 6.51 -18.00 -21.33
C THR A 692 6.34 -17.39 -22.71
N ARG A 693 7.17 -17.78 -23.69
CA ARG A 693 7.04 -17.32 -25.09
C ARG A 693 5.63 -17.61 -25.63
N ALA A 694 4.99 -16.59 -26.18
CA ALA A 694 3.65 -16.70 -26.74
C ALA A 694 3.60 -16.22 -28.21
N GLY A 695 2.89 -16.97 -29.04
CA GLY A 695 2.54 -16.59 -30.41
C GLY A 695 3.69 -16.59 -31.44
N PRO A 696 3.38 -16.30 -32.71
CA PRO A 696 4.32 -16.39 -33.83
C PRO A 696 5.42 -15.31 -33.82
N GLY A 697 5.29 -14.25 -33.01
CA GLY A 697 6.28 -13.18 -32.85
C GLY A 697 7.40 -13.48 -31.84
N GLY A 698 7.31 -14.56 -31.07
CA GLY A 698 8.34 -14.96 -30.11
C GLY A 698 8.50 -14.07 -28.88
N ASN A 699 7.57 -13.14 -28.66
CA ASN A 699 7.53 -12.30 -27.46
C ASN A 699 7.29 -13.13 -26.20
N VAL A 700 7.82 -12.64 -25.07
CA VAL A 700 7.69 -13.27 -23.75
C VAL A 700 6.71 -12.47 -22.92
N VAL A 701 5.68 -13.12 -22.40
CA VAL A 701 4.68 -12.48 -21.54
C VAL A 701 5.17 -12.52 -20.08
N ILE A 702 5.35 -11.35 -19.47
CA ILE A 702 5.74 -11.21 -18.05
C ILE A 702 4.75 -10.26 -17.37
N PRO A 703 3.52 -10.73 -17.10
CA PRO A 703 2.47 -9.92 -16.51
C PRO A 703 2.70 -9.68 -15.02
N ARG A 704 2.42 -8.46 -14.55
CA ARG A 704 2.17 -8.22 -13.12
C ARG A 704 0.88 -8.92 -12.66
N VAL A 705 -0.20 -8.66 -13.39
CA VAL A 705 -1.54 -9.20 -13.15
C VAL A 705 -1.82 -10.28 -14.19
N LEU A 706 -2.03 -11.53 -13.75
CA LEU A 706 -2.09 -12.69 -14.65
C LEU A 706 -3.26 -12.61 -15.66
N ASP A 707 -4.39 -12.07 -15.21
CA ASP A 707 -5.62 -11.91 -15.99
C ASP A 707 -5.99 -10.42 -16.08
N ALA A 708 -5.09 -9.62 -16.64
CA ALA A 708 -5.33 -8.20 -16.90
C ALA A 708 -6.40 -8.03 -18.00
N PRO A 709 -7.43 -7.18 -17.81
CA PRO A 709 -8.50 -7.05 -18.79
C PRO A 709 -8.08 -6.28 -20.05
N GLY A 710 -6.99 -5.53 -19.99
CA GLY A 710 -6.48 -4.76 -21.11
C GLY A 710 -5.53 -5.51 -22.06
N LYS A 711 -4.90 -4.75 -22.95
CA LYS A 711 -4.12 -5.29 -24.08
C LYS A 711 -2.66 -5.61 -23.70
N ALA A 712 -1.97 -6.32 -24.58
CA ALA A 712 -0.52 -6.46 -24.47
C ALA A 712 0.19 -5.11 -24.68
N TRP A 713 1.28 -4.87 -23.95
CA TRP A 713 2.14 -3.70 -24.10
C TRP A 713 3.60 -4.12 -24.18
N LYS A 714 4.31 -3.62 -25.18
CA LYS A 714 5.75 -3.83 -25.38
C LYS A 714 6.48 -2.51 -25.60
N SER A 715 7.80 -2.55 -25.49
CA SER A 715 8.62 -1.37 -25.74
C SER A 715 8.45 -0.89 -27.18
N GLY A 716 8.20 0.41 -27.35
CA GLY A 716 7.87 1.03 -28.64
C GLY A 716 6.37 1.30 -28.82
N ASP A 717 5.51 0.72 -27.99
CA ASP A 717 4.10 1.10 -27.92
C ASP A 717 3.95 2.50 -27.27
N PRO A 718 2.79 3.17 -27.46
CA PRO A 718 2.52 4.46 -26.82
C PRO A 718 2.70 4.42 -25.31
N THR A 719 3.18 5.54 -24.76
CA THR A 719 3.45 5.71 -23.32
C THR A 719 2.48 6.68 -22.67
N ASP A 720 1.46 7.13 -23.40
CA ASP A 720 0.41 7.99 -22.89
C ASP A 720 -0.26 7.38 -21.66
N TYR A 721 -0.72 8.24 -20.77
CA TYR A 721 -1.16 7.83 -19.44
C TYR A 721 -2.25 6.75 -19.49
N ALA A 722 -3.25 6.89 -20.37
CA ALA A 722 -4.32 5.91 -20.54
C ALA A 722 -3.86 4.51 -20.98
N GLU A 723 -2.66 4.39 -21.57
CA GLU A 723 -2.19 3.20 -22.28
C GLU A 723 -1.33 2.27 -21.42
N ILE A 724 -0.98 2.65 -20.18
CA ILE A 724 -0.04 1.89 -19.34
C ILE A 724 -0.67 1.27 -18.08
N TRP A 725 -1.90 1.66 -17.70
CA TRP A 725 -2.57 1.27 -16.45
C TRP A 725 -3.50 0.06 -16.52
N ASP A 726 -3.81 -0.40 -17.74
CA ASP A 726 -4.60 -1.60 -18.02
C ASP A 726 -3.95 -2.38 -19.15
N VAL A 727 -2.80 -3.01 -18.86
CA VAL A 727 -2.04 -3.77 -19.87
C VAL A 727 -1.33 -5.00 -19.30
N ARG A 728 -0.94 -5.88 -20.22
CA ARG A 728 -0.07 -7.03 -19.98
C ARG A 728 1.31 -6.80 -20.59
N ARG A 729 2.35 -6.73 -19.76
CA ARG A 729 3.73 -6.52 -20.25
C ARG A 729 4.26 -7.71 -21.05
N GLU A 730 4.74 -7.42 -22.24
CA GLU A 730 5.47 -8.34 -23.12
C GLU A 730 6.89 -7.82 -23.41
N LEU A 731 7.86 -8.73 -23.46
CA LEU A 731 9.25 -8.44 -23.83
C LEU A 731 9.60 -9.04 -25.19
N THR A 732 10.29 -8.28 -26.03
CA THR A 732 10.81 -8.80 -27.32
C THR A 732 12.00 -9.74 -27.10
N PRO A 733 12.37 -10.58 -28.08
CA PRO A 733 13.56 -11.42 -28.00
C PRO A 733 14.86 -10.65 -27.70
N GLU A 734 14.98 -9.43 -28.21
CA GLU A 734 16.13 -8.54 -27.98
C GLU A 734 16.14 -8.01 -26.54
N GLU A 735 14.97 -7.70 -25.97
CA GLU A 735 14.85 -7.31 -24.56
C GLU A 735 15.25 -8.47 -23.63
N ILE A 736 14.85 -9.69 -23.97
CA ILE A 736 15.23 -10.90 -23.22
C ILE A 736 16.75 -11.14 -23.30
N ASP A 737 17.38 -10.93 -24.46
CA ASP A 737 18.84 -11.04 -24.60
C ASP A 737 19.57 -10.00 -23.74
N ARG A 738 19.13 -8.73 -23.77
CA ARG A 738 19.71 -7.66 -22.93
C ARG A 738 19.55 -7.94 -21.44
N LEU A 739 18.35 -8.36 -21.02
CA LEU A 739 18.07 -8.70 -19.62
C LEU A 739 18.93 -9.87 -19.14
N ALA A 740 19.06 -10.92 -19.95
CA ALA A 740 19.90 -12.07 -19.62
C ALA A 740 21.39 -11.70 -19.46
N ARG A 741 21.93 -10.83 -20.33
CA ARG A 741 23.30 -10.33 -20.19
C ARG A 741 23.48 -9.49 -18.93
N ALA A 742 22.52 -8.59 -18.65
CA ALA A 742 22.55 -7.76 -17.45
C ALA A 742 22.48 -8.61 -16.17
N LEU A 743 21.65 -9.65 -16.15
CA LEU A 743 21.59 -10.61 -15.02
C LEU A 743 22.93 -11.31 -14.82
N VAL A 744 23.58 -11.80 -15.88
CA VAL A 744 24.92 -12.41 -15.77
C VAL A 744 25.94 -11.42 -15.20
N ASP A 745 25.88 -10.15 -15.59
CA ASP A 745 26.78 -9.14 -15.04
C ASP A 745 26.52 -8.88 -13.55
N GLU A 746 25.26 -8.76 -13.13
CA GLU A 746 24.92 -8.62 -11.71
C GLU A 746 25.30 -9.87 -10.90
N VAL A 747 25.15 -11.07 -11.47
CA VAL A 747 25.63 -12.32 -10.86
C VAL A 747 27.15 -12.31 -10.71
N ARG A 748 27.91 -11.80 -11.69
CA ARG A 748 29.38 -11.67 -11.55
C ARG A 748 29.78 -10.62 -10.54
N HIS A 749 29.00 -9.54 -10.43
CA HIS A 749 29.30 -8.43 -9.54
C HIS A 749 28.94 -8.72 -8.07
N ARG A 750 27.81 -9.41 -7.84
CA ARG A 750 27.21 -9.66 -6.52
C ARG A 750 27.28 -11.12 -6.08
N GLY A 751 27.53 -12.04 -6.99
CA GLY A 751 27.60 -13.47 -6.67
C GLY A 751 28.99 -13.92 -6.17
N PRO A 752 29.11 -15.21 -5.81
CA PRO A 752 28.02 -16.17 -5.76
C PRO A 752 27.06 -15.88 -4.61
N PHE A 753 25.76 -15.90 -4.88
CA PHE A 753 24.69 -15.78 -3.89
C PHE A 753 24.62 -17.07 -3.06
N LEU A 754 24.54 -16.90 -1.75
CA LEU A 754 24.55 -18.02 -0.81
C LEU A 754 23.17 -18.67 -0.64
N SER A 755 22.10 -17.92 -0.88
CA SER A 755 20.71 -18.37 -0.72
C SER A 755 19.78 -17.70 -1.75
N GLN A 756 18.50 -18.09 -1.78
CA GLN A 756 17.53 -17.44 -2.66
C GLN A 756 17.20 -16.04 -2.14
N ALA A 757 17.07 -15.86 -0.83
CA ALA A 757 16.84 -14.54 -0.26
C ALA A 757 18.01 -13.59 -0.54
N ASP A 758 19.25 -14.05 -0.50
CA ASP A 758 20.44 -13.26 -0.86
C ASP A 758 20.43 -12.79 -2.33
N PHE A 759 19.91 -13.63 -3.25
CA PHE A 759 19.73 -13.24 -4.65
C PHE A 759 18.58 -12.23 -4.87
N VAL A 760 17.46 -12.43 -4.16
CA VAL A 760 16.25 -11.61 -4.30
C VAL A 760 16.43 -10.25 -3.62
N ASN A 761 17.06 -10.20 -2.44
CA ASN A 761 17.20 -8.96 -1.69
C ASN A 761 18.34 -8.06 -2.19
N ARG A 762 18.26 -6.79 -1.82
CA ARG A 762 19.41 -5.89 -1.79
C ARG A 762 20.39 -6.32 -0.69
N ARG A 763 21.64 -5.87 -0.79
CA ARG A 763 22.61 -6.05 0.30
C ARG A 763 22.36 -5.03 1.41
N LEU A 764 22.66 -5.39 2.65
CA LEU A 764 22.75 -4.39 3.72
C LEU A 764 24.14 -3.74 3.69
N ALA A 765 24.37 -2.88 2.68
CA ALA A 765 25.64 -2.19 2.44
C ALA A 765 25.39 -0.73 2.05
N GLU A 766 26.34 0.18 2.33
CA GLU A 766 26.25 1.61 1.97
C GLU A 766 26.84 1.89 0.57
N ASP A 767 26.37 1.15 -0.43
CA ASP A 767 26.79 1.28 -1.84
C ASP A 767 25.62 0.97 -2.79
N GLU A 768 25.86 0.95 -4.11
CA GLU A 768 24.83 0.67 -5.12
C GLU A 768 24.14 -0.70 -4.93
N THR A 769 24.84 -1.69 -4.38
CA THR A 769 24.26 -3.01 -4.11
C THR A 769 23.27 -2.98 -2.96
N GLY A 770 23.33 -1.94 -2.13
CA GLY A 770 22.39 -1.68 -1.06
C GLY A 770 21.11 -0.96 -1.48
N ARG A 771 21.04 -0.41 -2.69
CA ARG A 771 19.83 0.29 -3.19
C ARG A 771 18.75 -0.67 -3.69
N MET A 772 19.14 -1.78 -4.29
CA MET A 772 18.23 -2.75 -4.92
C MET A 772 18.88 -4.13 -5.09
N GLY A 773 18.05 -5.15 -5.29
CA GLY A 773 18.48 -6.53 -5.55
C GLY A 773 19.01 -6.76 -6.97
N ALA A 774 19.52 -7.96 -7.23
CA ALA A 774 20.22 -8.28 -8.48
C ALA A 774 19.32 -8.20 -9.72
N ILE A 775 18.06 -8.62 -9.62
CA ILE A 775 17.13 -8.61 -10.77
C ILE A 775 16.69 -7.18 -11.09
N GLU A 776 16.32 -6.38 -10.09
CA GLU A 776 15.94 -4.97 -10.30
C GLU A 776 17.11 -4.18 -10.91
N ALA A 777 18.34 -4.39 -10.42
CA ALA A 777 19.55 -3.81 -11.01
C ALA A 777 19.76 -4.23 -12.47
N ALA A 778 19.52 -5.50 -12.80
CA ALA A 778 19.62 -6.01 -14.16
C ALA A 778 18.55 -5.42 -15.10
N ILE A 779 17.31 -5.27 -14.63
CA ILE A 779 16.22 -4.60 -15.38
C ILE A 779 16.63 -3.17 -15.72
N ARG A 780 17.14 -2.41 -14.74
CA ARG A 780 17.63 -1.04 -14.94
C ARG A 780 18.79 -1.02 -15.94
N LYS A 781 19.80 -1.87 -15.76
CA LYS A 781 20.99 -1.93 -16.63
C LYS A 781 20.65 -2.31 -18.08
N ALA A 782 19.64 -3.16 -18.27
CA ALA A 782 19.20 -3.59 -19.60
C ALA A 782 18.34 -2.54 -20.35
N GLY A 783 17.94 -1.45 -19.67
CA GLY A 783 17.15 -0.37 -20.24
C GLY A 783 15.73 -0.79 -20.62
N ILE A 784 15.15 -1.76 -19.90
CA ILE A 784 13.82 -2.34 -20.24
C ILE A 784 12.70 -1.32 -20.09
N ASN A 785 12.84 -0.39 -19.14
CA ASN A 785 11.81 0.62 -18.84
C ASN A 785 12.15 2.02 -19.37
N ASP A 786 13.19 2.18 -20.21
CA ASP A 786 13.71 3.50 -20.63
C ASP A 786 12.67 4.42 -21.28
N SER A 787 11.73 3.86 -22.05
CA SER A 787 10.65 4.64 -22.65
C SER A 787 9.72 5.24 -21.60
N LEU A 788 9.42 4.48 -20.54
CA LEU A 788 8.59 4.92 -19.43
C LEU A 788 9.35 5.90 -18.51
N THR A 789 10.64 5.67 -18.27
CA THR A 789 11.49 6.62 -17.52
C THR A 789 11.53 7.98 -18.21
N LYS A 790 11.61 8.01 -19.54
CA LYS A 790 11.58 9.26 -20.33
C LYS A 790 10.21 9.94 -20.29
N ALA A 791 9.12 9.16 -20.34
CA ALA A 791 7.76 9.69 -20.33
C ALA A 791 7.32 10.18 -18.93
N TYR A 792 7.79 9.53 -17.86
CA TYR A 792 7.43 9.81 -16.47
C TYR A 792 8.67 9.97 -15.58
N PRO A 793 9.50 11.00 -15.83
CA PRO A 793 10.77 11.17 -15.12
C PRO A 793 10.57 11.42 -13.62
N LEU A 794 11.51 10.92 -12.81
CA LEU A 794 11.64 11.24 -11.39
C LEU A 794 13.09 11.62 -11.09
N SER A 795 13.29 12.79 -10.48
CA SER A 795 14.59 13.31 -10.08
C SER A 795 15.01 12.75 -8.72
N ASN A 796 16.02 11.86 -8.75
CA ASN A 796 16.62 11.21 -7.58
C ASN A 796 18.15 11.42 -7.51
N GLN A 797 18.68 12.44 -8.19
CA GLN A 797 20.13 12.63 -8.31
C GLN A 797 20.78 13.16 -7.04
N GLN A 798 20.03 13.89 -6.21
CA GLN A 798 20.52 14.52 -4.98
C GLN A 798 19.47 14.47 -3.89
N SER A 799 19.90 14.49 -2.63
CA SER A 799 19.03 14.67 -1.47
C SER A 799 18.34 16.03 -1.52
N LEU A 800 17.18 16.15 -0.89
CA LEU A 800 16.51 17.45 -0.78
C LEU A 800 17.35 18.42 0.06
N PRO A 801 17.30 19.73 -0.25
CA PRO A 801 17.92 20.74 0.61
C PRO A 801 17.21 20.78 1.95
N SER A 802 17.93 21.15 3.01
CA SER A 802 17.35 21.25 4.36
C SER A 802 16.17 22.22 4.38
N TYR A 803 15.06 21.76 4.95
CA TYR A 803 13.87 22.57 5.15
C TYR A 803 13.70 22.94 6.63
N ARG A 804 13.64 24.24 6.92
CA ARG A 804 13.40 24.75 8.27
C ARG A 804 11.92 25.06 8.46
N HIS A 805 11.20 24.12 9.07
CA HIS A 805 9.82 24.33 9.47
C HIS A 805 9.73 25.39 10.59
N PRO A 806 8.65 26.20 10.68
CA PRO A 806 8.48 27.18 11.76
C PRO A 806 8.29 26.54 13.15
N ASP A 807 7.81 25.30 13.21
CA ASP A 807 7.75 24.50 14.42
C ASP A 807 9.02 23.69 14.68
N ASN A 808 9.13 23.18 15.91
CA ASN A 808 10.32 22.49 16.39
C ASN A 808 10.40 21.05 15.87
N ILE A 809 10.88 20.87 14.64
CA ILE A 809 11.18 19.57 14.04
C ILE A 809 12.68 19.44 13.81
N ALA A 810 13.26 18.29 14.17
CA ALA A 810 14.69 18.06 14.03
C ALA A 810 15.17 18.07 12.57
N ASP A 811 14.41 17.46 11.65
CA ASP A 811 14.70 17.47 10.22
C ASP A 811 13.39 17.19 9.45
N GLY A 812 12.99 18.13 8.59
CA GLY A 812 11.75 18.06 7.80
C GLY A 812 11.92 17.46 6.41
N THR A 813 13.09 16.96 6.05
CA THR A 813 13.44 16.45 4.71
C THR A 813 14.09 15.06 4.80
N ARG A 814 13.55 14.21 5.69
CA ARG A 814 14.14 12.92 6.07
C ARG A 814 13.91 11.78 5.07
N LEU A 815 12.93 11.89 4.19
CA LEU A 815 12.64 10.86 3.20
C LEU A 815 13.65 11.02 2.07
N GLU A 816 14.63 10.11 1.99
CA GLU A 816 15.80 10.26 1.13
C GLU A 816 15.42 10.23 -0.35
N GLN A 817 15.59 11.36 -1.02
CA GLN A 817 15.23 11.50 -2.43
C GLN A 817 16.09 10.60 -3.32
N THR A 818 17.37 10.36 -2.98
CA THR A 818 18.27 9.55 -3.82
C THR A 818 17.97 8.05 -3.81
N LEU A 819 17.11 7.59 -2.91
CA LEU A 819 16.68 6.18 -2.83
C LEU A 819 15.36 5.92 -3.55
N LYS A 820 14.67 6.96 -4.04
CA LYS A 820 13.46 6.78 -4.84
C LYS A 820 13.81 6.18 -6.22
N PRO A 821 12.88 5.42 -6.84
CA PRO A 821 13.05 4.90 -8.20
C PRO A 821 13.27 6.00 -9.26
N ASP A 822 13.74 5.61 -10.43
CA ASP A 822 14.06 6.56 -11.53
C ASP A 822 12.81 7.11 -12.26
N SER A 823 11.60 6.66 -11.92
CA SER A 823 10.37 7.05 -12.60
C SER A 823 9.13 6.99 -11.71
N LYS A 824 8.19 7.93 -11.96
CA LYS A 824 6.86 7.95 -11.33
C LYS A 824 5.97 6.78 -11.78
N ALA A 825 6.26 6.19 -12.94
CA ALA A 825 5.53 5.05 -13.50
C ALA A 825 5.88 3.70 -12.85
N TRP A 826 6.83 3.67 -11.90
CA TRP A 826 7.13 2.44 -11.17
C TRP A 826 5.86 1.95 -10.46
N GLY A 827 5.41 0.75 -10.83
CA GLY A 827 4.14 0.17 -10.36
C GLY A 827 2.97 0.25 -11.35
N ALA A 828 3.12 0.91 -12.51
CA ALA A 828 2.21 0.73 -13.64
C ALA A 828 2.37 -0.68 -14.25
N PRO A 829 1.31 -1.37 -14.71
CA PRO A 829 1.42 -2.70 -15.32
C PRO A 829 2.35 -2.80 -16.53
N ALA A 830 2.58 -1.70 -17.26
CA ALA A 830 3.57 -1.61 -18.34
C ALA A 830 5.04 -1.61 -17.84
N TRP A 831 5.29 -1.12 -16.62
CA TRP A 831 6.62 -1.06 -16.01
C TRP A 831 7.02 -2.44 -15.50
N LEU A 832 8.15 -2.98 -15.96
CA LEU A 832 8.65 -4.28 -15.46
C LEU A 832 9.38 -4.09 -14.12
N THR A 833 8.98 -4.84 -13.10
CA THR A 833 9.67 -4.92 -11.80
C THR A 833 10.29 -6.30 -11.58
N GLN A 834 11.21 -6.40 -10.62
CA GLN A 834 11.73 -7.67 -10.13
C GLN A 834 10.61 -8.64 -9.68
N GLY A 835 9.55 -8.14 -9.03
CA GLY A 835 8.42 -8.95 -8.57
C GLY A 835 7.71 -9.66 -9.73
N ASP A 836 7.54 -8.97 -10.86
CA ASP A 836 6.92 -9.52 -12.08
C ASP A 836 7.76 -10.67 -12.68
N VAL A 837 9.09 -10.51 -12.69
CA VAL A 837 10.01 -11.56 -13.14
C VAL A 837 9.95 -12.78 -12.20
N LEU A 838 10.03 -12.55 -10.89
CA LEU A 838 9.98 -13.60 -9.87
C LEU A 838 8.65 -14.35 -9.84
N GLN A 839 7.54 -13.68 -10.16
CA GLN A 839 6.23 -14.32 -10.31
C GLN A 839 6.28 -15.45 -11.35
N ILE A 840 7.04 -15.29 -12.43
CA ILE A 840 7.14 -16.26 -13.52
C ILE A 840 8.23 -17.30 -13.28
N ILE A 841 9.47 -16.88 -12.96
CA ILE A 841 10.62 -17.79 -12.93
C ILE A 841 10.94 -18.32 -11.53
N GLY A 842 10.40 -17.68 -10.47
CA GLY A 842 10.68 -18.00 -9.07
C GLY A 842 10.59 -19.49 -8.72
N PRO A 843 9.56 -20.24 -9.18
CA PRO A 843 9.44 -21.67 -8.89
C PRO A 843 10.58 -22.55 -9.42
N ALA A 844 11.34 -22.07 -10.39
CA ALA A 844 12.48 -22.78 -10.97
C ALA A 844 13.82 -22.39 -10.33
N LEU A 845 13.90 -21.30 -9.56
CA LEU A 845 15.17 -20.78 -9.07
C LEU A 845 15.73 -21.60 -7.90
N ALA A 846 17.06 -21.76 -7.87
CA ALA A 846 17.83 -22.35 -6.78
C ALA A 846 19.17 -21.62 -6.62
N ALA A 847 19.68 -21.51 -5.38
CA ALA A 847 20.99 -20.94 -5.11
C ALA A 847 22.15 -21.93 -5.37
N ARG A 848 21.83 -23.22 -5.49
CA ARG A 848 22.80 -24.30 -5.73
C ARG A 848 22.32 -25.19 -6.87
N SER A 849 23.28 -25.74 -7.61
CA SER A 849 23.02 -26.81 -8.58
C SER A 849 22.93 -28.15 -7.85
N ASP A 850 21.97 -28.98 -8.23
CA ASP A 850 21.84 -30.36 -7.75
C ASP A 850 22.10 -31.39 -8.86
N THR A 851 22.27 -30.95 -10.11
CA THR A 851 22.66 -31.82 -11.23
C THR A 851 23.96 -31.31 -11.83
N PHE A 852 24.92 -32.22 -12.00
CA PHE A 852 26.28 -31.92 -12.41
C PHE A 852 26.67 -32.77 -13.60
N LEU A 853 27.38 -32.16 -14.56
CA LEU A 853 28.10 -32.86 -15.60
C LEU A 853 29.57 -32.90 -15.20
N ILE A 854 30.07 -34.08 -14.86
CA ILE A 854 31.45 -34.30 -14.45
C ILE A 854 32.19 -34.93 -15.62
N ARG A 855 33.21 -34.25 -16.12
CA ARG A 855 34.16 -34.80 -17.09
C ARG A 855 35.45 -35.14 -16.37
N ALA A 856 35.98 -36.34 -16.61
CA ALA A 856 37.24 -36.78 -16.03
C ALA A 856 38.19 -37.27 -17.13
N TYR A 857 39.48 -37.03 -16.90
CA TYR A 857 40.60 -37.50 -17.72
C TYR A 857 41.48 -38.39 -16.85
N GLY A 858 41.92 -39.51 -17.41
CA GLY A 858 42.96 -40.34 -16.82
C GLY A 858 44.00 -40.73 -17.85
N ASP A 859 45.26 -40.73 -17.44
CA ASP A 859 46.38 -41.28 -18.18
C ASP A 859 47.05 -42.43 -17.42
N ALA A 860 47.51 -43.41 -18.18
CA ALA A 860 48.41 -44.43 -17.69
C ALA A 860 49.82 -44.10 -18.18
N VAL A 861 50.81 -44.18 -17.28
CA VAL A 861 52.23 -43.93 -17.59
C VAL A 861 53.06 -45.20 -17.40
N ASP A 862 54.12 -45.35 -18.19
CA ASP A 862 55.15 -46.38 -17.98
C ASP A 862 56.12 -45.99 -16.85
N ALA A 863 57.06 -46.89 -16.53
CA ALA A 863 58.05 -46.69 -15.47
C ALA A 863 58.99 -45.48 -15.69
N THR A 864 59.01 -44.89 -16.89
CA THR A 864 59.78 -43.69 -17.23
C THR A 864 58.94 -42.41 -17.15
N GLY A 865 57.65 -42.53 -16.82
CA GLY A 865 56.70 -41.43 -16.80
C GLY A 865 56.09 -41.11 -18.17
N ARG A 866 56.30 -41.94 -19.20
CA ARG A 866 55.72 -41.71 -20.53
C ARG A 866 54.30 -42.24 -20.58
N VAL A 867 53.36 -41.39 -21.00
CA VAL A 867 51.94 -41.75 -21.16
C VAL A 867 51.77 -42.85 -22.21
N THR A 868 51.19 -43.98 -21.82
CA THR A 868 50.92 -45.15 -22.66
C THR A 868 49.45 -45.28 -23.07
N ALA A 869 48.52 -44.73 -22.29
CA ALA A 869 47.10 -44.73 -22.60
C ALA A 869 46.42 -43.51 -21.98
N VAL A 870 45.33 -43.07 -22.60
CA VAL A 870 44.49 -41.96 -22.13
C VAL A 870 43.02 -42.35 -22.24
N ALA A 871 42.22 -41.92 -21.29
CA ALA A 871 40.78 -42.13 -21.29
C ALA A 871 40.06 -40.87 -20.80
N TRP A 872 38.91 -40.59 -21.41
CA TRP A 872 38.02 -39.51 -21.01
C TRP A 872 36.63 -40.06 -20.81
N CYS A 873 35.97 -39.61 -19.76
CA CYS A 873 34.58 -39.97 -19.51
C CYS A 873 33.78 -38.77 -19.03
N GLU A 874 32.47 -38.87 -19.21
CA GLU A 874 31.48 -37.91 -18.77
C GLU A 874 30.39 -38.62 -17.99
N ALA A 875 30.05 -38.09 -16.83
CA ALA A 875 28.97 -38.58 -15.98
C ALA A 875 28.01 -37.45 -15.63
N VAL A 876 26.70 -37.70 -15.71
CA VAL A 876 25.68 -36.84 -15.12
C VAL A 876 25.39 -37.36 -13.72
N VAL A 877 25.64 -36.53 -12.71
CA VAL A 877 25.44 -36.86 -11.30
C VAL A 877 24.36 -35.95 -10.73
N GLN A 878 23.37 -36.53 -10.05
CA GLN A 878 22.23 -35.81 -9.48
C GLN A 878 22.15 -36.04 -7.98
N ARG A 879 22.05 -34.96 -7.20
CA ARG A 879 21.74 -34.98 -5.77
C ARG A 879 20.25 -35.28 -5.58
N THR A 880 19.92 -36.13 -4.62
CA THR A 880 18.54 -36.49 -4.28
C THR A 880 18.15 -35.96 -2.90
N PRO A 881 16.86 -35.91 -2.56
CA PRO A 881 16.44 -35.55 -1.21
C PRO A 881 16.81 -36.60 -0.14
N GLU A 882 17.22 -37.81 -0.54
CA GLU A 882 17.62 -38.89 0.38
C GLU A 882 18.88 -38.51 1.17
N PRO A 883 18.87 -38.63 2.50
CA PRO A 883 20.08 -38.53 3.32
C PRO A 883 21.12 -39.60 2.96
N VAL A 884 22.40 -39.29 3.13
CA VAL A 884 23.47 -40.30 3.01
C VAL A 884 23.41 -41.20 4.25
N MET A 885 23.41 -42.52 4.07
CA MET A 885 23.49 -43.46 5.19
C MET A 885 24.87 -43.37 5.86
N PRO A 886 24.98 -43.33 7.20
CA PRO A 886 26.27 -43.33 7.89
C PRO A 886 27.05 -44.62 7.62
N ASP A 887 28.37 -44.52 7.44
CA ASP A 887 29.24 -45.68 7.18
C ASP A 887 30.48 -45.74 8.08
N ALA A 888 31.15 -46.89 8.08
CA ALA A 888 32.32 -47.15 8.93
C ALA A 888 33.64 -46.63 8.34
N THR A 889 33.62 -46.08 7.11
CA THR A 889 34.82 -45.60 6.41
C THR A 889 35.21 -44.19 6.83
N GLY A 890 34.32 -43.48 7.56
CA GLY A 890 34.56 -42.13 8.07
C GLY A 890 34.26 -41.02 7.07
N ILE A 891 33.85 -41.35 5.83
CA ILE A 891 33.40 -40.38 4.82
C ILE A 891 32.02 -39.82 5.19
N ASN A 892 31.17 -40.64 5.84
CA ASN A 892 29.94 -40.21 6.50
C ASN A 892 29.90 -40.78 7.93
N PRO A 893 30.50 -40.08 8.93
CA PRO A 893 30.80 -40.68 10.23
C PRO A 893 29.53 -41.09 10.99
N ARG A 894 29.52 -42.33 11.52
CA ARG A 894 28.44 -42.94 12.33
C ARG A 894 27.93 -42.12 13.53
N ASN A 895 28.66 -41.08 13.94
CA ASN A 895 28.24 -40.15 15.00
C ASN A 895 27.61 -38.85 14.46
N ALA A 896 27.03 -38.88 13.25
CA ALA A 896 26.00 -37.94 12.84
C ALA A 896 24.74 -38.20 13.69
N GLY A 897 24.48 -37.35 14.69
CA GLY A 897 23.55 -37.68 15.78
C GLY A 897 22.95 -36.49 16.51
N GLN A 898 22.94 -35.30 15.89
CA GLN A 898 22.17 -34.13 16.34
C GLN A 898 21.32 -33.59 15.16
N PRO A 899 20.27 -32.79 15.39
CA PRO A 899 19.46 -32.22 14.30
C PRO A 899 20.36 -31.53 13.27
N GLY A 900 20.40 -32.02 12.03
CA GLY A 900 21.39 -31.58 11.03
C GLY A 900 22.18 -32.73 10.38
N ASP A 901 21.48 -33.70 9.77
CA ASP A 901 22.14 -34.68 8.91
C ASP A 901 22.36 -34.04 7.52
N PHE A 902 23.51 -33.39 7.34
CA PHE A 902 23.77 -32.43 6.24
C PHE A 902 24.13 -33.09 4.89
N GLY A 903 24.35 -34.41 4.85
CA GLY A 903 24.66 -35.16 3.64
C GLY A 903 23.42 -35.53 2.82
N ARG A 904 23.48 -35.39 1.49
CA ARG A 904 22.47 -35.94 0.57
C ARG A 904 23.11 -36.86 -0.47
N ARG A 905 22.40 -37.94 -0.78
CA ARG A 905 22.87 -38.95 -1.73
C ARG A 905 22.99 -38.34 -3.13
N HIS A 906 24.05 -38.72 -3.82
CA HIS A 906 24.22 -38.44 -5.24
C HIS A 906 24.08 -39.75 -6.02
N VAL A 907 23.40 -39.69 -7.16
CA VAL A 907 23.22 -40.84 -8.07
C VAL A 907 23.78 -40.50 -9.44
N ILE A 908 24.47 -41.47 -10.06
CA ILE A 908 24.89 -41.36 -11.45
C ILE A 908 23.65 -41.62 -12.32
N ARG A 909 23.22 -40.61 -13.07
CA ARG A 909 22.07 -40.67 -13.99
C ARG A 909 22.47 -41.23 -15.34
N SER A 910 23.65 -40.85 -15.82
CA SER A 910 24.23 -41.38 -17.05
C SER A 910 25.75 -41.36 -16.94
N PHE A 911 26.40 -42.27 -17.67
CA PHE A 911 27.84 -42.35 -17.80
C PHE A 911 28.18 -42.75 -19.24
N ARG A 912 29.16 -42.10 -19.85
CA ARG A 912 29.69 -42.48 -21.16
C ARG A 912 31.18 -42.19 -21.26
N TRP A 913 31.86 -42.98 -22.07
CA TRP A 913 33.22 -42.70 -22.51
C TRP A 913 33.19 -41.64 -23.62
N LEU A 914 34.18 -40.76 -23.63
CA LEU A 914 34.36 -39.73 -24.65
C LEU A 914 35.51 -40.11 -25.58
N SER A 915 35.35 -39.87 -26.87
CA SER A 915 36.45 -39.90 -27.82
C SER A 915 37.30 -38.62 -27.69
N ARG A 916 38.49 -38.62 -28.31
CA ARG A 916 39.38 -37.45 -28.27
C ARG A 916 38.76 -36.22 -28.94
N GLU A 917 37.89 -36.45 -29.93
CA GLU A 917 37.22 -35.43 -30.72
C GLU A 917 36.07 -34.73 -29.98
N GLU A 918 35.58 -35.30 -28.87
CA GLU A 918 34.44 -34.80 -28.09
C GLU A 918 34.82 -33.88 -26.92
N ILE A 919 36.12 -33.65 -26.72
CA ILE A 919 36.68 -32.98 -25.54
C ILE A 919 36.64 -31.46 -25.68
#